data_AF-A0A917WVK6-F1
#
_entry.id   AF-A0A917WVK6-F1
#
_cell.length_a   1.000
_cell.length_b   1.000
_cell.length_c   1.000
_cell.angle_alpha   90.00
_cell.angle_beta   90.00
_cell.angle_gamma   90.00
#
_symmetry.space_group_name_H-M   'P 1'
#
loop_
_entity.id
_entity.type
_entity.pdbx_description
1 polymer ?
#
loop_
_entity_poly.entity_id
_entity_poly.type
_entity_poly.pdbx_seq_one_letter_code
_entity_poly.pdbx_strand_id
1 'polypeptide(L)'
;MNLDVNSLPSVEEQRRILREKQILASEYFRILHIGRYAFGKTDIVSRMKQALENLGHTVFDFNTDDFREVIYNPDRHTGGFGPVEIKLELLKPVLRQFEPQIIICNAGGYTFSEEDSQWLKDQGYILVGVTLSDPDVFPSTKNFAHRFDYHATNAIEALEMYKNEGINNTIHFPFAIDRSFIEAEAIERNDWKADVICLGNATNRPDRNETMNYLAKHFNVKVYGTGWEIPDSFPVGGEDFYSAARAGKFHINFPGTRAGYTNLKIGVFESIANGGILCTEIFDEMKLFFDYETEVIGYKNAEDLKAKLDYYINNPIEAEMLRRKSFYKLVNKHMWETRWEDLLTKIKLDINKEKTMLPAHRYEKIKDLIGTKEKSAKVIIQGYYGALNTGDDLILEAISTNIKKEHPNTLIMVAGFNRASITLNQGFYSLPRTDVFKMDKYIKEADLLIYGGGGLLNDYTFNNAAGVPDFFDSFTHGITGMGIIPTMANIYDIPRMYFALGIGPLVNPEARQFAKFMVNQMSIVTVRDQYSKDLLDSIEGINKEVIQTSDATYMLDDPGDKLAQEYFNERNIASNEKVIAVTLRDWKSNPSDFEEKMAKYLDFIIQHGDYSILFLPYQFGKGKSDDNKIHQKVSELMENKDRTFTYHHEGDYQEFLSIVKSSDVVISMRLHGSILANLFGVPSIGFNYDDKVLAHYQNLNMEKYLLNLDFNVKHASDIFMDLEENKVKMVNNIKEYVLREKYKSAKTYEYAIDLLKKGVQREKKIYRHYPREESLRNINAKAMVTEIANLRLENQNLKSDINVLGNAIKSMDVYDLDKVNLSRATFDCQDDQLTNKIVSKLSDDKIAIRLSDLDSPKKGDYSSAKLNLSLNPGTEYTINVSVHSPYYKPKNKGRIKYEIRLEGKTRYKEDIAKDGNEKLLSFNIKPKSKDVTLEFRLEAIKKCESWSWGSVSRTEFSNVSIARTSKYSKKGLRRTFK
;
A
#
# COMPACT_ATOMS: atom_id res chain seq x y z
N MET A 1 -29.94 18.89 32.32
CA MET A 1 -29.49 19.83 33.37
C MET A 1 -29.81 21.23 32.89
N ASN A 2 -30.74 21.94 33.56
CA ASN A 2 -30.94 23.37 33.34
C ASN A 2 -29.83 24.10 34.09
N LEU A 3 -28.69 24.31 33.43
CA LEU A 3 -27.63 25.18 33.94
C LEU A 3 -28.09 26.63 33.75
N ASP A 4 -27.91 27.45 34.79
CA ASP A 4 -28.08 28.89 34.72
C ASP A 4 -27.15 29.42 33.61
N VAL A 5 -27.74 30.11 32.63
CA VAL A 5 -27.08 30.55 31.40
C VAL A 5 -25.92 31.53 31.70
N ASN A 6 -25.89 32.14 32.88
CA ASN A 6 -24.78 32.98 33.36
C ASN A 6 -23.60 32.21 33.98
N SER A 7 -23.69 30.88 34.05
CA SER A 7 -22.70 30.00 34.72
C SER A 7 -22.04 28.99 33.78
N LEU A 8 -22.19 29.14 32.45
CA LEU A 8 -21.65 28.17 31.50
C LEU A 8 -20.12 28.06 31.61
N PRO A 9 -19.56 26.83 31.62
CA PRO A 9 -18.13 26.61 31.64
C PRO A 9 -17.46 27.17 30.37
N SER A 10 -16.14 27.39 30.44
CA SER A 10 -15.36 27.77 29.26
C SER A 10 -15.51 26.73 28.15
N VAL A 11 -15.26 27.13 26.89
CA VAL A 11 -15.29 26.21 25.75
C VAL A 11 -14.35 25.02 25.96
N GLU A 12 -13.18 25.26 26.54
CA GLU A 12 -12.17 24.24 26.82
C GLU A 12 -12.69 23.21 27.84
N GLU A 13 -13.41 23.68 28.87
CA GLU A 13 -14.03 22.82 29.86
C GLU A 13 -15.24 22.06 29.29
N GLN A 14 -16.07 22.71 28.47
CA GLN A 14 -17.15 22.03 27.73
C GLN A 14 -16.60 20.94 26.81
N ARG A 15 -15.48 21.19 26.13
CA ARG A 15 -14.76 20.20 25.30
C ARG A 15 -14.24 19.05 26.14
N ARG A 16 -13.71 19.31 27.35
CA ARG A 16 -13.30 18.27 28.31
C ARG A 16 -14.48 17.41 28.77
N ILE A 17 -15.63 18.02 29.04
CA ILE A 17 -16.87 17.31 29.39
C ILE A 17 -17.34 16.44 28.21
N LEU A 18 -17.35 16.96 26.98
CA LEU A 18 -17.70 16.20 25.78
C LEU A 18 -16.80 14.98 25.60
N ARG A 19 -15.48 15.17 25.80
CA ARG A 19 -14.48 14.11 25.82
C ARG A 19 -14.89 12.97 26.75
N GLU A 20 -15.44 13.26 27.92
CA GLU A 20 -15.85 12.25 28.91
C GLU A 20 -17.22 11.61 28.64
N LYS A 21 -18.04 12.22 27.79
CA LYS A 21 -19.38 11.74 27.46
C LYS A 21 -19.35 10.46 26.61
N GLN A 22 -20.19 9.48 26.91
CA GLN A 22 -20.48 8.40 25.96
C GLN A 22 -21.62 8.85 25.04
N ILE A 23 -21.41 8.69 23.72
CA ILE A 23 -22.41 9.00 22.69
C ILE A 23 -22.58 7.73 21.89
N LEU A 24 -23.65 6.99 22.16
CA LEU A 24 -23.93 5.70 21.52
C LEU A 24 -25.34 5.72 20.96
N ALA A 25 -25.52 5.08 19.82
CA ALA A 25 -26.84 4.83 19.26
C ALA A 25 -27.67 3.93 20.19
N SER A 26 -28.98 4.06 20.10
CA SER A 26 -29.93 3.16 20.78
C SER A 26 -29.85 1.73 20.24
N GLU A 27 -29.52 1.59 18.96
CA GLU A 27 -29.29 0.32 18.26
C GLU A 27 -28.15 0.46 17.24
N TYR A 28 -27.46 -0.63 16.96
CA TYR A 28 -26.35 -0.67 16.02
C TYR A 28 -26.74 -1.33 14.70
N PHE A 29 -26.17 -0.85 13.60
CA PHE A 29 -26.47 -1.32 12.25
C PHE A 29 -25.16 -1.65 11.52
N ARG A 30 -25.24 -2.52 10.51
CA ARG A 30 -24.16 -2.72 9.53
C ARG A 30 -24.38 -1.80 8.34
N ILE A 31 -23.44 -0.87 8.14
CA ILE A 31 -23.57 0.23 7.19
C ILE A 31 -22.41 0.17 6.20
N LEU A 32 -22.71 0.00 4.91
CA LEU A 32 -21.75 0.25 3.84
C LEU A 32 -21.79 1.73 3.50
N HIS A 33 -20.75 2.46 3.85
CA HIS A 33 -20.63 3.89 3.59
C HIS A 33 -19.76 4.12 2.36
N ILE A 34 -20.32 4.70 1.30
CA ILE A 34 -19.62 5.02 0.06
C ILE A 34 -19.46 6.54 -0.01
N GLY A 35 -18.22 7.01 -0.09
CA GLY A 35 -17.94 8.44 -0.13
C GLY A 35 -16.54 8.77 -0.62
N ARG A 36 -16.22 10.07 -0.63
CA ARG A 36 -14.91 10.59 -1.04
C ARG A 36 -14.43 11.63 -0.04
N TYR A 37 -13.14 11.62 0.29
CA TYR A 37 -12.55 12.51 1.31
C TYR A 37 -11.65 13.57 0.66
N ALA A 38 -12.26 14.52 -0.04
CA ALA A 38 -11.55 15.52 -0.84
C ALA A 38 -10.55 16.35 -0.01
N PHE A 39 -10.88 16.64 1.25
CA PHE A 39 -10.02 17.38 2.18
C PHE A 39 -9.43 16.51 3.29
N GLY A 40 -9.29 15.20 3.04
CA GLY A 40 -8.73 14.24 3.99
C GLY A 40 -9.56 14.16 5.27
N LYS A 41 -8.90 14.23 6.43
CA LYS A 41 -9.58 14.09 7.72
C LYS A 41 -10.58 15.21 7.99
N THR A 42 -10.34 16.46 7.62
CA THR A 42 -11.31 17.54 7.92
C THR A 42 -12.51 17.55 6.97
N ASP A 43 -12.55 16.64 5.99
CA ASP A 43 -13.64 16.55 5.02
C ASP A 43 -14.97 16.16 5.67
N ILE A 44 -16.04 16.85 5.28
CA ILE A 44 -17.39 16.65 5.81
C ILE A 44 -17.88 15.20 5.67
N VAL A 45 -17.61 14.54 4.55
CA VAL A 45 -18.02 13.15 4.30
C VAL A 45 -17.27 12.21 5.25
N SER A 46 -15.98 12.49 5.50
CA SER A 46 -15.17 11.77 6.49
C SER A 46 -15.73 11.94 7.90
N ARG A 47 -16.16 13.17 8.27
CA ARG A 47 -16.75 13.47 9.58
C ARG A 47 -18.10 12.81 9.79
N MET A 48 -18.95 12.80 8.76
CA MET A 48 -20.22 12.09 8.79
C MET A 48 -20.03 10.59 9.00
N LYS A 49 -19.06 9.98 8.30
CA LYS A 49 -18.69 8.59 8.53
C LYS A 49 -18.17 8.36 9.95
N GLN A 50 -17.28 9.23 10.43
CA GLN A 50 -16.73 9.14 11.78
C GLN A 50 -17.83 9.19 12.86
N ALA A 51 -18.89 9.99 12.64
CA ALA A 51 -20.03 10.04 13.56
C ALA A 51 -20.80 8.71 13.63
N LEU A 52 -20.95 7.98 12.51
CA LEU A 52 -21.54 6.64 12.52
C LEU A 52 -20.69 5.65 13.35
N GLU A 53 -19.37 5.72 13.23
CA GLU A 53 -18.44 4.93 14.05
C GLU A 53 -18.50 5.33 15.53
N ASN A 54 -18.59 6.64 15.82
CA ASN A 54 -18.70 7.17 17.19
C ASN A 54 -19.98 6.66 17.88
N LEU A 55 -21.09 6.59 17.14
CA LEU A 55 -22.35 6.00 17.59
C LEU A 55 -22.24 4.50 17.88
N GLY A 56 -21.21 3.82 17.38
CA GLY A 56 -20.98 2.38 17.60
C GLY A 56 -21.55 1.48 16.49
N HIS A 57 -22.04 2.04 15.38
CA HIS A 57 -22.43 1.23 14.23
C HIS A 57 -21.21 0.50 13.64
N THR A 58 -21.47 -0.60 12.96
CA THR A 58 -20.46 -1.33 12.19
C THR A 58 -20.39 -0.71 10.82
N VAL A 59 -19.32 0.03 10.53
CA VAL A 59 -19.20 0.78 9.29
C VAL A 59 -18.13 0.14 8.40
N PHE A 60 -18.52 -0.34 7.23
CA PHE A 60 -17.61 -0.61 6.14
C PHE A 60 -17.47 0.68 5.34
N ASP A 61 -16.39 1.41 5.60
CA ASP A 61 -16.04 2.63 4.90
C ASP A 61 -15.37 2.34 3.54
N PHE A 62 -16.14 2.52 2.47
CA PHE A 62 -15.68 2.43 1.09
C PHE A 62 -15.31 3.82 0.57
N ASN A 63 -14.05 4.22 0.78
CA ASN A 63 -13.52 5.46 0.24
C ASN A 63 -13.20 5.29 -1.25
N THR A 64 -13.94 6.00 -2.11
CA THR A 64 -13.79 5.90 -3.57
C THR A 64 -12.46 6.47 -4.10
N ASP A 65 -11.73 7.26 -3.32
CA ASP A 65 -10.36 7.67 -3.69
C ASP A 65 -9.37 6.48 -3.64
N ASP A 66 -9.66 5.46 -2.82
CA ASP A 66 -8.80 4.25 -2.70
C ASP A 66 -9.09 3.21 -3.80
N PHE A 67 -10.28 3.26 -4.43
CA PHE A 67 -10.76 2.27 -5.40
C PHE A 67 -11.45 2.93 -6.61
N ARG A 68 -10.73 3.77 -7.35
CA ARG A 68 -11.31 4.60 -8.42
C ARG A 68 -11.95 3.80 -9.55
N GLU A 69 -11.52 2.57 -9.76
CA GLU A 69 -12.04 1.64 -10.77
C GLU A 69 -13.53 1.31 -10.60
N VAL A 70 -14.07 1.45 -9.39
CA VAL A 70 -15.51 1.22 -9.12
C VAL A 70 -16.39 2.37 -9.57
N ILE A 71 -15.81 3.54 -9.86
CA ILE A 71 -16.55 4.72 -10.27
C ILE A 71 -16.73 4.71 -11.79
N TYR A 72 -17.95 4.99 -12.23
CA TYR A 72 -18.31 5.32 -13.60
C TYR A 72 -18.78 6.77 -13.66
N ASN A 73 -17.97 7.65 -14.27
CA ASN A 73 -18.24 9.08 -14.37
C ASN A 73 -17.83 9.61 -15.76
N PRO A 74 -18.56 9.24 -16.83
CA PRO A 74 -18.21 9.60 -18.21
C PRO A 74 -18.24 11.12 -18.44
N ASP A 75 -19.17 11.82 -17.78
CA ASP A 75 -19.39 13.26 -17.92
C ASP A 75 -18.49 14.11 -17.00
N ARG A 76 -17.62 13.46 -16.22
CA ARG A 76 -16.63 14.10 -15.33
C ARG A 76 -17.28 15.08 -14.35
N HIS A 77 -18.44 14.72 -13.82
CA HIS A 77 -19.11 15.51 -12.80
C HIS A 77 -18.20 15.71 -11.57
N THR A 78 -18.28 16.90 -10.97
CA THR A 78 -17.53 17.31 -9.78
C THR A 78 -18.41 18.15 -8.87
N GLY A 79 -17.98 18.47 -7.64
CA GLY A 79 -18.68 19.44 -6.79
C GLY A 79 -20.06 18.99 -6.26
N GLY A 80 -20.34 17.69 -6.28
CA GLY A 80 -21.62 17.13 -5.85
C GLY A 80 -22.64 16.93 -6.98
N PHE A 81 -22.33 17.37 -8.20
CA PHE A 81 -23.10 17.02 -9.39
C PHE A 81 -22.93 15.51 -9.71
N GLY A 82 -23.96 14.91 -10.30
CA GLY A 82 -23.98 13.53 -10.76
C GLY A 82 -24.96 13.31 -11.94
N PRO A 83 -25.32 12.04 -12.24
CA PRO A 83 -24.97 10.85 -11.47
C PRO A 83 -23.49 10.49 -11.62
N VAL A 84 -22.86 10.12 -10.52
CA VAL A 84 -21.56 9.44 -10.50
C VAL A 84 -21.83 8.01 -10.08
N GLU A 85 -21.84 7.09 -11.04
CA GLU A 85 -22.35 5.74 -10.80
C GLU A 85 -21.29 4.82 -10.19
N ILE A 86 -21.71 3.95 -9.28
CA ILE A 86 -20.90 2.90 -8.68
C ILE A 86 -21.18 1.59 -9.40
N LYS A 87 -20.14 0.93 -9.90
CA LYS A 87 -20.23 -0.38 -10.57
C LYS A 87 -20.51 -1.47 -9.56
N LEU A 88 -21.78 -1.88 -9.46
CA LEU A 88 -22.24 -2.86 -8.47
C LEU A 88 -21.47 -4.19 -8.53
N GLU A 89 -21.11 -4.67 -9.72
CA GLU A 89 -20.38 -5.93 -9.89
C GLU A 89 -19.08 -5.99 -9.06
N LEU A 90 -18.36 -4.87 -8.95
CA LEU A 90 -17.12 -4.78 -8.17
C LEU A 90 -17.35 -4.69 -6.66
N LEU A 91 -18.59 -4.41 -6.23
CA LEU A 91 -18.98 -4.39 -4.82
C LEU A 91 -19.70 -5.66 -4.36
N LYS A 92 -20.13 -6.54 -5.27
CA LYS A 92 -20.80 -7.81 -4.89
C LYS A 92 -20.02 -8.63 -3.86
N PRO A 93 -18.67 -8.74 -3.93
CA PRO A 93 -17.91 -9.42 -2.88
C PRO A 93 -18.04 -8.73 -1.51
N VAL A 94 -18.00 -7.40 -1.45
CA VAL A 94 -18.21 -6.64 -0.22
C VAL A 94 -19.62 -6.89 0.34
N LEU A 95 -20.65 -6.89 -0.51
CA LEU A 95 -22.03 -7.16 -0.08
C LEU A 95 -22.17 -8.57 0.50
N ARG A 96 -21.59 -9.58 -0.14
CA ARG A 96 -21.60 -10.98 0.35
C ARG A 96 -20.85 -11.10 1.68
N GLN A 97 -19.70 -10.45 1.82
CA GLN A 97 -18.85 -10.64 2.99
C GLN A 97 -19.27 -9.79 4.19
N PHE A 98 -19.77 -8.58 3.96
CA PHE A 98 -20.15 -7.64 5.00
C PHE A 98 -21.64 -7.66 5.35
N GLU A 99 -22.48 -8.10 4.41
CA GLU A 99 -23.95 -8.16 4.53
C GLU A 99 -24.53 -6.87 5.12
N PRO A 100 -24.32 -5.70 4.48
CA PRO A 100 -24.83 -4.44 5.01
C PRO A 100 -26.35 -4.47 5.09
N GLN A 101 -26.92 -3.77 6.07
CA GLN A 101 -28.36 -3.52 6.12
C GLN A 101 -28.71 -2.23 5.39
N ILE A 102 -27.79 -1.25 5.47
CA ILE A 102 -27.93 0.08 4.91
C ILE A 102 -26.71 0.36 4.05
N ILE A 103 -26.95 0.87 2.84
CA ILE A 103 -25.91 1.36 1.93
C ILE A 103 -26.12 2.87 1.79
N ILE A 104 -25.10 3.64 2.16
CA ILE A 104 -25.12 5.10 2.11
C ILE A 104 -24.23 5.58 0.98
N CYS A 105 -24.79 6.26 -0.01
CA CYS A 105 -24.05 7.04 -0.99
C CYS A 105 -23.95 8.49 -0.49
N ASN A 106 -22.80 8.84 0.09
CA ASN A 106 -22.63 10.10 0.81
C ASN A 106 -21.95 11.17 -0.05
N ALA A 107 -22.75 12.13 -0.50
CA ALA A 107 -22.36 13.27 -1.34
C ALA A 107 -21.70 12.87 -2.68
N GLY A 108 -21.06 13.82 -3.34
CA GLY A 108 -20.30 13.58 -4.58
C GLY A 108 -21.13 13.23 -5.82
N GLY A 109 -22.46 13.26 -5.73
CA GLY A 109 -23.36 12.78 -6.79
C GLY A 109 -23.38 11.25 -6.91
N TYR A 110 -22.86 10.52 -5.91
CA TYR A 110 -22.76 9.06 -5.97
C TYR A 110 -24.13 8.40 -5.98
N THR A 111 -24.30 7.43 -6.88
CA THR A 111 -25.50 6.58 -6.99
C THR A 111 -25.13 5.25 -7.64
N PHE A 112 -26.06 4.31 -7.69
CA PHE A 112 -25.98 3.17 -8.61
C PHE A 112 -26.77 3.47 -9.89
N SER A 113 -26.60 2.65 -10.93
CA SER A 113 -27.48 2.68 -12.11
C SER A 113 -28.93 2.35 -11.71
N GLU A 114 -29.91 2.58 -12.59
CA GLU A 114 -31.31 2.20 -12.31
C GLU A 114 -31.45 0.70 -12.02
N GLU A 115 -30.84 -0.13 -12.87
CA GLU A 115 -30.88 -1.58 -12.76
C GLU A 115 -30.19 -2.07 -11.48
N ASP A 116 -29.00 -1.55 -11.18
CA ASP A 116 -28.26 -1.92 -9.97
C ASP A 116 -28.98 -1.47 -8.69
N SER A 117 -29.58 -0.27 -8.71
CA SER A 117 -30.36 0.24 -7.58
C SER A 117 -31.58 -0.65 -7.32
N GLN A 118 -32.27 -1.07 -8.39
CA GLN A 118 -33.40 -1.97 -8.28
C GLN A 118 -32.98 -3.36 -7.78
N TRP A 119 -31.89 -3.91 -8.31
CA TRP A 119 -31.34 -5.19 -7.85
C TRP A 119 -31.02 -5.15 -6.35
N LEU A 120 -30.33 -4.10 -5.88
CA LEU A 120 -30.01 -3.92 -4.47
C LEU A 120 -31.28 -3.88 -3.59
N LYS A 121 -32.29 -3.12 -4.03
CA LYS A 121 -33.59 -3.04 -3.34
C LYS A 121 -34.28 -4.42 -3.30
N ASP A 122 -34.23 -5.18 -4.38
CA ASP A 122 -34.85 -6.50 -4.49
C ASP A 122 -34.20 -7.55 -3.57
N GLN A 123 -32.90 -7.41 -3.33
CA GLN A 123 -32.14 -8.18 -2.32
C GLN A 123 -32.45 -7.75 -0.88
N GLY A 124 -33.18 -6.65 -0.67
CA GLY A 124 -33.59 -6.17 0.66
C GLY A 124 -32.66 -5.14 1.29
N TYR A 125 -31.64 -4.65 0.59
CA TYR A 125 -30.78 -3.57 1.09
C TYR A 125 -31.53 -2.24 1.15
N ILE A 126 -31.31 -1.43 2.17
CA ILE A 126 -31.84 -0.05 2.25
C ILE A 126 -30.84 0.92 1.63
N LEU A 127 -31.26 1.66 0.60
CA LEU A 127 -30.41 2.64 -0.07
C LEU A 127 -30.68 4.05 0.44
N VAL A 128 -29.64 4.71 0.94
CA VAL A 128 -29.69 6.10 1.42
C VAL A 128 -28.75 6.97 0.58
N GLY A 129 -29.28 7.99 -0.08
CA GLY A 129 -28.50 8.99 -0.79
C GLY A 129 -28.41 10.28 0.02
N VAL A 130 -27.22 10.86 0.17
CA VAL A 130 -27.04 12.12 0.91
C VAL A 130 -26.51 13.20 -0.02
N THR A 131 -27.23 14.31 -0.11
CA THR A 131 -26.85 15.50 -0.87
C THR A 131 -26.51 16.65 0.07
N LEU A 132 -25.31 17.21 -0.09
CA LEU A 132 -24.75 18.25 0.79
C LEU A 132 -24.57 19.61 0.11
N SER A 133 -24.95 19.73 -1.17
CA SER A 133 -24.79 20.96 -1.97
C SER A 133 -26.12 21.48 -2.50
N ASP A 134 -27.25 21.01 -1.99
CA ASP A 134 -28.54 21.55 -2.40
C ASP A 134 -28.71 23.00 -1.92
N PRO A 135 -29.44 23.85 -2.67
CA PRO A 135 -30.09 23.58 -3.96
C PRO A 135 -29.15 23.75 -5.19
N ASP A 136 -27.87 24.09 -5.00
CA ASP A 136 -26.94 24.36 -6.12
C ASP A 136 -26.79 23.16 -7.08
N VAL A 137 -26.90 21.91 -6.57
CA VAL A 137 -26.77 20.67 -7.37
C VAL A 137 -28.11 20.03 -7.75
N PHE A 138 -29.24 20.55 -7.26
CA PHE A 138 -30.59 20.04 -7.53
C PHE A 138 -30.87 19.76 -9.03
N PRO A 139 -30.48 20.62 -10.00
CA PRO A 139 -30.73 20.37 -11.42
C PRO A 139 -30.19 19.02 -11.94
N SER A 140 -29.15 18.52 -11.28
CA SER A 140 -28.54 17.22 -11.56
C SER A 140 -29.13 16.13 -10.66
N THR A 141 -29.20 16.37 -9.35
CA THR A 141 -29.64 15.36 -8.35
C THR A 141 -31.07 14.89 -8.55
N LYS A 142 -31.98 15.77 -9.02
CA LYS A 142 -33.37 15.39 -9.31
C LYS A 142 -33.50 14.22 -10.31
N ASN A 143 -32.50 14.03 -11.18
CA ASN A 143 -32.53 12.98 -12.19
C ASN A 143 -32.23 11.58 -11.62
N PHE A 144 -31.75 11.47 -10.37
CA PHE A 144 -31.40 10.16 -9.78
C PHE A 144 -31.77 9.99 -8.30
N ALA A 145 -32.28 11.03 -7.61
CA ALA A 145 -32.70 10.92 -6.20
C ALA A 145 -33.78 9.84 -5.95
N HIS A 146 -34.60 9.54 -6.96
CA HIS A 146 -35.63 8.49 -6.91
C HIS A 146 -35.04 7.06 -6.85
N ARG A 147 -33.76 6.89 -7.19
CA ARG A 147 -33.05 5.59 -7.12
C ARG A 147 -32.84 5.11 -5.69
N PHE A 148 -32.86 6.00 -4.71
CA PHE A 148 -32.72 5.66 -3.29
C PHE A 148 -34.06 5.25 -2.66
N ASP A 149 -34.00 4.56 -1.52
CA ASP A 149 -35.17 4.45 -0.65
C ASP A 149 -35.37 5.73 0.14
N TYR A 150 -34.28 6.30 0.66
CA TYR A 150 -34.32 7.58 1.36
C TYR A 150 -33.26 8.51 0.78
N HIS A 151 -33.70 9.66 0.28
CA HIS A 151 -32.81 10.73 -0.12
C HIS A 151 -32.75 11.78 0.99
N ALA A 152 -31.57 12.26 1.34
CA ALA A 152 -31.35 13.24 2.41
C ALA A 152 -30.76 14.52 1.80
N THR A 153 -31.36 15.66 2.11
CA THR A 153 -30.90 16.98 1.62
C THR A 153 -30.55 17.90 2.77
N ASN A 154 -29.46 18.66 2.63
CA ASN A 154 -29.04 19.66 3.62
C ASN A 154 -29.88 20.95 3.61
N ALA A 155 -30.73 21.17 2.60
CA ALA A 155 -31.44 22.43 2.40
C ALA A 155 -32.96 22.24 2.53
N ILE A 156 -33.60 23.06 3.37
CA ILE A 156 -35.06 23.01 3.56
C ILE A 156 -35.80 23.37 2.27
N GLU A 157 -35.33 24.38 1.53
CA GLU A 157 -35.94 24.82 0.27
C GLU A 157 -35.99 23.69 -0.77
N ALA A 158 -34.97 22.82 -0.78
CA ALA A 158 -34.89 21.72 -1.73
C ALA A 158 -35.96 20.65 -1.51
N LEU A 159 -36.55 20.53 -0.30
CA LEU A 159 -37.60 19.55 -0.01
C LEU A 159 -38.81 19.72 -0.94
N GLU A 160 -39.31 20.95 -1.04
CA GLU A 160 -40.44 21.26 -1.92
C GLU A 160 -40.03 21.18 -3.40
N MET A 161 -38.77 21.49 -3.73
CA MET A 161 -38.26 21.33 -5.11
C MET A 161 -38.29 19.86 -5.55
N TYR A 162 -37.83 18.92 -4.74
CA TYR A 162 -37.90 17.48 -5.06
C TYR A 162 -39.35 17.00 -5.13
N LYS A 163 -40.20 17.43 -4.21
CA LYS A 163 -41.62 17.08 -4.19
C LYS A 163 -42.35 17.56 -5.46
N ASN A 164 -42.03 18.76 -5.94
CA ASN A 164 -42.58 19.30 -7.20
C ASN A 164 -42.15 18.49 -8.44
N GLU A 165 -41.02 17.79 -8.38
CA GLU A 165 -40.57 16.84 -9.42
C GLU A 165 -41.13 15.41 -9.19
N GLY A 166 -42.03 15.22 -8.22
CA GLY A 166 -42.62 13.92 -7.89
C GLY A 166 -41.75 13.00 -7.02
N ILE A 167 -40.66 13.53 -6.45
CA ILE A 167 -39.70 12.77 -5.64
C ILE A 167 -40.09 12.91 -4.17
N ASN A 168 -40.85 11.94 -3.67
CA ASN A 168 -41.44 11.98 -2.32
C ASN A 168 -40.56 11.31 -1.24
N ASN A 169 -39.43 10.71 -1.62
CA ASN A 169 -38.54 9.97 -0.71
C ASN A 169 -37.50 10.86 -0.01
N THR A 170 -37.61 12.19 -0.10
CA THR A 170 -36.59 13.13 0.38
C THR A 170 -36.86 13.62 1.81
N ILE A 171 -35.83 13.67 2.65
CA ILE A 171 -35.86 14.07 4.06
C ILE A 171 -34.84 15.17 4.32
N HIS A 172 -35.18 16.12 5.20
CA HIS A 172 -34.25 17.15 5.65
C HIS A 172 -33.18 16.59 6.57
N PHE A 173 -31.92 16.83 6.23
CA PHE A 173 -30.74 16.37 6.96
C PHE A 173 -29.69 17.48 7.04
N PRO A 174 -29.85 18.42 7.98
CA PRO A 174 -29.05 19.64 8.01
C PRO A 174 -27.62 19.38 8.45
N PHE A 175 -26.74 20.31 8.10
CA PHE A 175 -25.34 20.29 8.55
C PHE A 175 -25.20 20.21 10.07
N ALA A 176 -24.09 19.60 10.47
CA ALA A 176 -23.67 19.40 11.85
C ALA A 176 -22.14 19.24 11.92
N ILE A 177 -21.61 18.92 13.11
CA ILE A 177 -20.20 18.60 13.31
C ILE A 177 -20.05 17.30 14.10
N ASP A 178 -19.01 16.51 13.90
CA ASP A 178 -18.80 15.29 14.70
C ASP A 178 -17.97 15.60 15.94
N ARG A 179 -18.11 14.73 16.95
CA ARG A 179 -17.34 14.80 18.19
C ARG A 179 -15.84 14.87 17.94
N SER A 180 -15.31 14.05 17.01
CA SER A 180 -13.87 13.89 16.84
C SER A 180 -13.22 15.16 16.27
N PHE A 181 -13.95 15.94 15.48
CA PHE A 181 -13.52 17.28 15.05
C PHE A 181 -13.49 18.28 16.20
N ILE A 182 -14.50 18.27 17.08
CA ILE A 182 -14.53 19.14 18.27
C ILE A 182 -13.39 18.78 19.23
N GLU A 183 -13.03 17.51 19.35
CA GLU A 183 -12.00 17.07 20.30
C GLU A 183 -10.58 17.22 19.79
N ALA A 184 -10.41 17.46 18.48
CA ALA A 184 -9.11 17.57 17.84
C ALA A 184 -8.19 18.57 18.56
N GLU A 185 -6.90 18.28 18.59
CA GLU A 185 -5.90 19.23 19.05
C GLU A 185 -5.44 20.13 17.91
N ALA A 186 -4.94 21.32 18.25
CA ALA A 186 -4.37 22.25 17.31
C ALA A 186 -3.02 22.72 17.84
N ILE A 187 -2.09 23.00 16.92
CA ILE A 187 -0.80 23.59 17.28
C ILE A 187 -1.03 25.10 17.44
N GLU A 188 -0.60 25.66 18.57
CA GLU A 188 -0.67 27.11 18.74
C GLU A 188 0.30 27.79 17.77
N ARG A 189 -0.24 28.67 16.91
CA ARG A 189 0.50 29.47 15.93
C ARG A 189 0.36 30.94 16.28
N ASN A 190 1.29 31.46 17.09
CA ASN A 190 1.26 32.86 17.53
C ASN A 190 1.33 33.84 16.35
N ASP A 191 2.04 33.46 15.29
CA ASP A 191 2.16 34.19 14.03
C ASP A 191 0.86 34.24 13.22
N TRP A 192 -0.14 33.41 13.56
CA TRP A 192 -1.43 33.34 12.88
C TRP A 192 -2.55 34.06 13.64
N LYS A 193 -2.26 34.64 14.81
CA LYS A 193 -3.26 35.34 15.63
C LYS A 193 -3.87 36.51 14.86
N ALA A 194 -5.20 36.60 14.89
CA ALA A 194 -5.98 37.64 14.25
C ALA A 194 -7.22 37.98 15.08
N ASP A 195 -7.69 39.23 14.99
CA ASP A 195 -8.96 39.62 15.60
C ASP A 195 -10.13 39.01 14.81
N VAL A 196 -10.04 39.10 13.49
CA VAL A 196 -11.09 38.68 12.57
C VAL A 196 -10.50 37.71 11.56
N ILE A 197 -11.17 36.59 11.32
CA ILE A 197 -10.80 35.64 10.28
C ILE A 197 -11.96 35.28 9.36
N CYS A 198 -11.62 34.86 8.14
CA CYS A 198 -12.55 34.14 7.26
C CYS A 198 -11.88 32.87 6.73
N LEU A 199 -12.54 31.73 6.94
CA LEU A 199 -12.14 30.42 6.40
C LEU A 199 -13.03 30.10 5.18
N GLY A 200 -12.43 30.02 3.99
CA GLY A 200 -13.15 29.68 2.76
C GLY A 200 -12.58 30.36 1.53
N ASN A 201 -13.03 29.96 0.33
CA ASN A 201 -12.56 30.54 -0.93
C ASN A 201 -13.33 31.83 -1.29
N ALA A 202 -12.64 32.84 -1.82
CA ALA A 202 -13.20 34.05 -2.40
C ALA A 202 -13.11 34.09 -3.95
N THR A 203 -12.67 33.00 -4.58
CA THR A 203 -12.66 32.87 -6.04
C THR A 203 -14.06 33.11 -6.64
N ASN A 204 -14.16 34.15 -7.48
CA ASN A 204 -15.39 34.66 -8.09
C ASN A 204 -16.44 35.11 -7.05
N ARG A 205 -16.00 35.70 -5.95
CA ARG A 205 -16.83 36.21 -4.85
C ARG A 205 -16.43 37.64 -4.47
N PRO A 206 -16.79 38.65 -5.28
CA PRO A 206 -16.46 40.04 -4.99
C PRO A 206 -17.08 40.52 -3.67
N ASP A 207 -18.26 40.00 -3.33
CA ASP A 207 -18.96 40.24 -2.06
C ASP A 207 -18.09 39.93 -0.83
N ARG A 208 -17.34 38.82 -0.89
CA ARG A 208 -16.44 38.39 0.19
C ARG A 208 -15.21 39.30 0.27
N ASN A 209 -14.57 39.59 -0.86
CA ASN A 209 -13.39 40.45 -0.90
C ASN A 209 -13.71 41.88 -0.45
N GLU A 210 -14.82 42.46 -0.90
CA GLU A 210 -15.27 43.80 -0.50
C GLU A 210 -15.42 43.90 1.02
N THR A 211 -16.18 42.96 1.61
CA THR A 211 -16.42 42.94 3.06
C THR A 211 -15.11 42.75 3.84
N MET A 212 -14.28 41.77 3.47
CA MET A 212 -13.06 41.48 4.23
C MET A 212 -11.99 42.57 4.05
N ASN A 213 -11.85 43.17 2.86
CA ASN A 213 -10.96 44.30 2.63
C ASN A 213 -11.38 45.55 3.42
N TYR A 214 -12.69 45.77 3.56
CA TYR A 214 -13.20 46.84 4.41
C TYR A 214 -12.80 46.61 5.87
N LEU A 215 -13.00 45.39 6.40
CA LEU A 215 -12.60 45.03 7.76
C LEU A 215 -11.08 45.12 7.98
N ALA A 216 -10.27 44.77 6.99
CA ALA A 216 -8.80 44.81 7.07
C ALA A 216 -8.23 46.23 7.26
N LYS A 217 -9.03 47.27 6.96
CA LYS A 217 -8.66 48.67 7.25
C LYS A 217 -8.81 49.03 8.74
N HIS A 218 -9.52 48.21 9.51
CA HIS A 218 -9.93 48.51 10.89
C HIS A 218 -9.45 47.49 11.92
N PHE A 219 -9.23 46.24 11.51
CA PHE A 219 -8.87 45.13 12.40
C PHE A 219 -7.68 44.35 11.86
N ASN A 220 -7.01 43.58 12.75
CA ASN A 220 -6.07 42.56 12.31
C ASN A 220 -6.84 41.39 11.69
N VAL A 221 -6.91 41.38 10.36
CA VAL A 221 -7.67 40.39 9.56
C VAL A 221 -6.73 39.35 8.97
N LYS A 222 -7.13 38.08 9.05
CA LYS A 222 -6.55 37.00 8.22
C LYS A 222 -7.61 36.25 7.45
N VAL A 223 -7.28 35.84 6.24
CA VAL A 223 -8.18 35.05 5.40
C VAL A 223 -7.45 33.81 4.89
N TYR A 224 -8.15 32.69 4.91
CA TYR A 224 -7.60 31.40 4.51
C TYR A 224 -8.46 30.79 3.42
N GLY A 225 -7.85 30.44 2.30
CA GLY A 225 -8.50 29.97 1.09
C GLY A 225 -7.90 30.60 -0.17
N THR A 226 -8.53 30.34 -1.30
CA THR A 226 -8.11 30.84 -2.61
C THR A 226 -8.97 32.01 -3.07
N GLY A 227 -8.39 32.92 -3.86
CA GLY A 227 -9.11 34.04 -4.48
C GLY A 227 -9.34 35.27 -3.59
N TRP A 228 -8.60 35.38 -2.48
CA TRP A 228 -8.61 36.56 -1.62
C TRP A 228 -7.65 37.64 -2.12
N GLU A 229 -8.06 38.91 -1.99
CA GLU A 229 -7.22 40.08 -2.32
C GLU A 229 -6.32 40.52 -1.17
N ILE A 230 -6.64 40.09 0.06
CA ILE A 230 -5.82 40.34 1.24
C ILE A 230 -4.48 39.57 1.11
N PRO A 231 -3.32 40.24 1.33
CA PRO A 231 -2.00 39.61 1.27
C PRO A 231 -1.84 38.43 2.23
N ASP A 232 -0.91 37.52 1.92
CA ASP A 232 -0.57 36.35 2.73
C ASP A 232 -1.73 35.36 2.96
N SER A 233 -2.75 35.39 2.11
CA SER A 233 -3.82 34.39 2.10
C SER A 233 -3.35 33.07 1.48
N PHE A 234 -3.71 31.96 2.10
CA PHE A 234 -3.40 30.62 1.60
C PHE A 234 -4.49 29.62 2.00
N PRO A 235 -4.72 28.56 1.21
CA PRO A 235 -5.62 27.48 1.59
C PRO A 235 -5.06 26.70 2.79
N VAL A 236 -5.93 26.39 3.75
CA VAL A 236 -5.62 25.51 4.90
C VAL A 236 -6.44 24.24 4.81
N GLY A 237 -5.85 23.12 5.23
CA GLY A 237 -6.49 21.81 5.31
C GLY A 237 -5.82 20.95 6.37
N GLY A 238 -6.45 19.84 6.77
CA GLY A 238 -5.89 18.93 7.77
C GLY A 238 -5.63 19.63 9.11
N GLU A 239 -4.45 19.42 9.70
CA GLU A 239 -4.08 19.99 11.01
C GLU A 239 -3.93 21.52 11.00
N ASP A 240 -3.50 22.09 9.87
CA ASP A 240 -3.36 23.54 9.72
C ASP A 240 -4.71 24.25 9.74
N PHE A 241 -5.79 23.58 9.32
CA PHE A 241 -7.14 24.11 9.46
C PHE A 241 -7.47 24.41 10.93
N TYR A 242 -7.24 23.46 11.84
CA TYR A 242 -7.53 23.65 13.26
C TYR A 242 -6.68 24.77 13.86
N SER A 243 -5.42 24.85 13.45
CA SER A 243 -4.48 25.87 13.92
C SER A 243 -4.90 27.28 13.44
N ALA A 244 -5.30 27.42 12.18
CA ALA A 244 -5.83 28.67 11.63
C ALA A 244 -7.16 29.06 12.29
N ALA A 245 -8.09 28.11 12.43
CA ALA A 245 -9.40 28.36 13.03
C ALA A 245 -9.30 28.78 14.50
N ARG A 246 -8.34 28.25 15.28
CA ARG A 246 -8.17 28.62 16.70
C ARG A 246 -7.32 29.87 16.93
N ALA A 247 -6.66 30.38 15.88
CA ALA A 247 -5.87 31.59 15.98
C ALA A 247 -6.72 32.88 15.87
N GLY A 248 -7.92 32.78 15.26
CA GLY A 248 -8.88 33.88 15.14
C GLY A 248 -9.90 33.93 16.27
N LYS A 249 -10.42 35.13 16.57
CA LYS A 249 -11.51 35.33 17.55
C LYS A 249 -12.88 35.41 16.88
N PHE A 250 -13.06 36.35 15.95
CA PHE A 250 -14.31 36.56 15.23
C PHE A 250 -14.25 35.93 13.85
N HIS A 251 -15.18 35.02 13.54
CA HIS A 251 -15.20 34.24 12.31
C HIS A 251 -16.30 34.75 11.39
N ILE A 252 -15.93 35.31 10.25
CA ILE A 252 -16.89 35.82 9.27
C ILE A 252 -17.34 34.68 8.35
N ASN A 253 -18.66 34.53 8.21
CA ASN A 253 -19.29 33.55 7.36
C ASN A 253 -20.29 34.20 6.40
N PHE A 254 -20.25 33.76 5.14
CA PHE A 254 -21.08 34.29 4.06
C PHE A 254 -22.08 33.21 3.58
N PRO A 255 -23.40 33.38 3.78
CA PRO A 255 -24.40 32.36 3.46
C PRO A 255 -24.73 32.26 1.96
N GLY A 256 -24.46 33.33 1.18
CA GLY A 256 -24.72 33.36 -0.25
C GLY A 256 -23.96 32.27 -1.02
N THR A 257 -24.66 31.56 -1.91
CA THR A 257 -24.11 30.51 -2.79
C THR A 257 -23.74 31.06 -4.16
N ARG A 258 -23.06 30.25 -4.98
CA ARG A 258 -22.71 30.66 -6.35
C ARG A 258 -23.91 30.65 -7.29
N ALA A 259 -24.92 29.86 -6.97
CA ALA A 259 -26.16 29.79 -7.75
C ALA A 259 -27.20 30.85 -7.32
N GLY A 260 -26.82 31.79 -6.44
CA GLY A 260 -27.69 32.90 -6.04
C GLY A 260 -28.65 32.58 -4.88
N TYR A 261 -28.51 31.42 -4.24
CA TYR A 261 -29.29 31.06 -3.06
C TYR A 261 -28.63 31.56 -1.78
N THR A 262 -29.40 31.55 -0.69
CA THR A 262 -28.89 31.77 0.67
C THR A 262 -29.06 30.47 1.44
N ASN A 263 -27.97 29.91 1.97
CA ASN A 263 -28.01 28.60 2.61
C ASN A 263 -27.03 28.53 3.79
N LEU A 264 -27.42 27.81 4.83
CA LEU A 264 -26.53 27.43 5.92
C LEU A 264 -25.27 26.72 5.40
N LYS A 265 -24.11 27.01 6.01
CA LYS A 265 -22.81 26.46 5.59
C LYS A 265 -22.19 25.64 6.71
N ILE A 266 -21.46 24.58 6.35
CA ILE A 266 -20.69 23.77 7.31
C ILE A 266 -19.71 24.63 8.14
N GLY A 267 -19.14 25.69 7.55
CA GLY A 267 -18.24 26.63 8.21
C GLY A 267 -18.81 27.34 9.45
N VAL A 268 -20.14 27.39 9.59
CA VAL A 268 -20.84 27.85 10.81
C VAL A 268 -20.46 26.93 11.98
N PHE A 269 -20.63 25.63 11.79
CA PHE A 269 -20.38 24.61 12.80
C PHE A 269 -18.89 24.43 13.07
N GLU A 270 -18.06 24.46 12.01
CA GLU A 270 -16.59 24.35 12.14
C GLU A 270 -15.98 25.53 12.92
N SER A 271 -16.51 26.75 12.72
CA SER A 271 -16.06 27.94 13.44
C SER A 271 -16.38 27.83 14.93
N ILE A 272 -17.63 27.52 15.26
CA ILE A 272 -18.06 27.36 16.65
C ILE A 272 -17.31 26.18 17.29
N ALA A 273 -17.11 25.05 16.60
CA ALA A 273 -16.37 23.89 17.11
C ALA A 273 -14.91 24.21 17.46
N ASN A 274 -14.30 25.19 16.79
CA ASN A 274 -12.96 25.67 17.10
C ASN A 274 -12.94 26.82 18.13
N GLY A 275 -14.10 27.17 18.69
CA GLY A 275 -14.20 28.21 19.70
C GLY A 275 -14.19 29.63 19.12
N GLY A 276 -14.48 29.80 17.83
CA GLY A 276 -14.66 31.11 17.23
C GLY A 276 -16.02 31.74 17.57
N ILE A 277 -16.08 33.05 17.66
CA ILE A 277 -17.34 33.82 17.72
C ILE A 277 -17.81 34.02 16.29
N LEU A 278 -18.91 33.36 15.92
CA LEU A 278 -19.42 33.40 14.57
C LEU A 278 -20.14 34.72 14.27
N CYS A 279 -19.78 35.33 13.15
CA CYS A 279 -20.44 36.47 12.54
C CYS A 279 -20.97 36.05 11.16
N THR A 280 -22.27 36.18 10.92
CA THR A 280 -22.88 35.82 9.63
C THR A 280 -23.95 36.82 9.22
N GLU A 281 -24.22 36.93 7.91
CA GLU A 281 -25.33 37.75 7.43
C GLU A 281 -26.66 37.27 8.02
N ILE A 282 -27.63 38.16 8.15
CA ILE A 282 -28.94 37.80 8.69
C ILE A 282 -29.77 37.10 7.60
N PHE A 283 -30.17 35.86 7.85
CA PHE A 283 -31.11 35.10 7.02
C PHE A 283 -31.99 34.18 7.87
N ASP A 284 -33.14 33.77 7.34
CA ASP A 284 -34.19 33.12 8.16
C ASP A 284 -33.83 31.71 8.63
N GLU A 285 -33.18 30.90 7.79
CA GLU A 285 -32.81 29.53 8.15
C GLU A 285 -31.84 29.48 9.34
N MET A 286 -30.95 30.47 9.51
CA MET A 286 -30.00 30.51 10.63
C MET A 286 -30.70 30.49 12.01
N LYS A 287 -31.88 31.10 12.10
CA LYS A 287 -32.68 31.19 13.35
C LYS A 287 -33.17 29.82 13.83
N LEU A 288 -33.16 28.80 12.96
CA LEU A 288 -33.50 27.42 13.34
C LEU A 288 -32.35 26.73 14.09
N PHE A 289 -31.14 27.27 14.00
CA PHE A 289 -29.93 26.68 14.57
C PHE A 289 -29.38 27.53 15.71
N PHE A 290 -29.18 28.83 15.50
CA PHE A 290 -28.62 29.73 16.50
C PHE A 290 -29.37 31.05 16.60
N ASP A 291 -29.46 31.57 17.81
CA ASP A 291 -30.13 32.82 18.12
C ASP A 291 -29.17 34.00 17.94
N TYR A 292 -29.57 34.98 17.13
CA TYR A 292 -28.78 36.18 16.89
C TYR A 292 -28.63 37.01 18.18
N GLU A 293 -27.45 37.64 18.32
CA GLU A 293 -27.03 38.49 19.44
C GLU A 293 -27.04 37.83 20.82
N THR A 294 -27.31 36.52 20.88
CA THR A 294 -27.23 35.72 22.11
C THR A 294 -26.28 34.53 21.96
N GLU A 295 -26.18 33.97 20.76
CA GLU A 295 -25.28 32.86 20.43
C GLU A 295 -24.34 33.21 19.26
N VAL A 296 -24.82 33.96 18.28
CA VAL A 296 -24.05 34.36 17.09
C VAL A 296 -24.29 35.83 16.75
N ILE A 297 -23.35 36.47 16.06
CA ILE A 297 -23.48 37.87 15.64
C ILE A 297 -24.08 37.90 14.23
N GLY A 298 -25.23 38.56 14.08
CA GLY A 298 -25.86 38.77 12.77
C GLY A 298 -25.42 40.09 12.17
N TYR A 299 -25.17 40.21 10.87
CA TYR A 299 -24.90 41.53 10.27
C TYR A 299 -25.69 41.77 8.98
N LYS A 300 -25.88 43.03 8.62
CA LYS A 300 -26.58 43.45 7.40
C LYS A 300 -25.63 43.83 6.26
N ASN A 301 -24.49 44.42 6.59
CA ASN A 301 -23.45 44.84 5.66
C ASN A 301 -22.12 45.01 6.40
N ALA A 302 -21.05 45.38 5.68
CA ALA A 302 -19.71 45.51 6.23
C ALA A 302 -19.59 46.61 7.32
N GLU A 303 -20.35 47.70 7.21
CA GLU A 303 -20.35 48.80 8.18
C GLU A 303 -21.01 48.40 9.50
N ASP A 304 -22.16 47.73 9.43
CA ASP A 304 -22.86 47.13 10.58
C ASP A 304 -21.98 46.09 11.26
N LEU A 305 -21.35 45.21 10.49
CA LEU A 305 -20.41 44.21 11.00
C LEU A 305 -19.24 44.87 11.74
N LYS A 306 -18.63 45.92 11.17
CA LYS A 306 -17.55 46.67 11.82
C LYS A 306 -18.01 47.26 13.16
N ALA A 307 -19.19 47.89 13.21
CA ALA A 307 -19.73 48.48 14.42
C ALA A 307 -19.96 47.43 15.53
N LYS A 308 -20.46 46.24 15.16
CA LYS A 308 -20.65 45.13 16.08
C LYS A 308 -19.32 44.54 16.57
N LEU A 309 -18.33 44.41 15.69
CA LEU A 309 -17.00 43.95 16.06
C LEU A 309 -16.34 44.91 17.05
N ASP A 310 -16.40 46.23 16.81
CA ASP A 310 -15.91 47.22 17.78
C ASP A 310 -16.60 47.09 19.14
N TYR A 311 -17.92 46.90 19.14
CA TYR A 311 -18.67 46.70 20.38
C TYR A 311 -18.16 45.48 21.15
N TYR A 312 -18.09 44.30 20.52
CA TYR A 312 -17.70 43.07 21.22
C TYR A 312 -16.21 42.99 21.57
N ILE A 313 -15.34 43.66 20.81
CA ILE A 313 -13.91 43.82 21.17
C ILE A 313 -13.78 44.63 22.46
N ASN A 314 -14.59 45.68 22.62
CA ASN A 314 -14.61 46.51 23.82
C ASN A 314 -15.43 45.91 24.98
N ASN A 315 -16.24 44.87 24.72
CA ASN A 315 -17.05 44.16 25.72
C ASN A 315 -16.70 42.66 25.76
N PRO A 316 -15.47 42.29 26.17
CA PRO A 316 -14.95 40.92 26.04
C PRO A 316 -15.71 39.88 26.88
N ILE A 317 -16.37 40.29 27.97
CA ILE A 317 -17.19 39.39 28.80
C ILE A 317 -18.43 38.95 28.02
N GLU A 318 -19.09 39.87 27.32
CA GLU A 318 -20.27 39.56 26.50
C GLU A 318 -19.89 38.70 25.29
N ALA A 319 -18.75 39.02 24.64
CA ALA A 319 -18.20 38.23 23.55
C ALA A 319 -17.87 36.78 23.97
N GLU A 320 -17.29 36.60 25.16
CA GLU A 320 -17.02 35.28 25.72
C GLU A 320 -18.31 34.52 26.07
N MET A 321 -19.36 35.20 26.53
CA MET A 321 -20.65 34.58 26.80
C MET A 321 -21.34 34.08 25.52
N LEU A 322 -21.29 34.85 24.43
CA LEU A 322 -21.71 34.42 23.09
C LEU A 322 -21.00 33.14 22.66
N ARG A 323 -19.67 33.13 22.77
CA ARG A 323 -18.80 31.99 22.45
C ARG A 323 -19.20 30.73 23.22
N ARG A 324 -19.44 30.86 24.54
CA ARG A 324 -19.81 29.72 25.40
C ARG A 324 -21.19 29.17 25.08
N LYS A 325 -22.17 30.03 24.82
CA LYS A 325 -23.56 29.63 24.52
C LYS A 325 -23.67 28.93 23.17
N SER A 326 -23.05 29.48 22.12
CA SER A 326 -23.02 28.83 20.80
C SER A 326 -22.31 27.48 20.85
N PHE A 327 -21.16 27.38 21.53
CA PHE A 327 -20.47 26.11 21.72
C PHE A 327 -21.34 25.09 22.48
N TYR A 328 -22.01 25.53 23.56
CA TYR A 328 -22.91 24.68 24.34
C TYR A 328 -24.05 24.14 23.48
N LYS A 329 -24.69 24.99 22.67
CA LYS A 329 -25.77 24.56 21.77
C LYS A 329 -25.25 23.59 20.71
N LEU A 330 -24.10 23.88 20.11
CA LEU A 330 -23.43 23.01 19.13
C LEU A 330 -23.28 21.58 19.65
N VAL A 331 -22.60 21.40 20.79
CA VAL A 331 -22.30 20.07 21.35
C VAL A 331 -23.52 19.31 21.88
N ASN A 332 -24.65 19.99 22.10
CA ASN A 332 -25.87 19.37 22.61
C ASN A 332 -26.97 19.18 21.56
N LYS A 333 -26.93 19.89 20.42
CA LYS A 333 -28.03 19.91 19.43
C LYS A 333 -27.60 19.75 17.98
N HIS A 334 -26.33 19.98 17.66
CA HIS A 334 -25.87 20.09 16.27
C HIS A 334 -24.66 19.21 15.98
N MET A 335 -24.67 18.00 16.54
CA MET A 335 -23.66 16.99 16.24
C MET A 335 -24.13 15.98 15.18
N TRP A 336 -23.23 15.51 14.32
CA TRP A 336 -23.51 14.49 13.31
C TRP A 336 -24.03 13.20 13.94
N GLU A 337 -23.54 12.83 15.13
CA GLU A 337 -24.02 11.69 15.89
C GLU A 337 -25.53 11.81 16.18
N THR A 338 -25.99 13.01 16.57
CA THR A 338 -27.43 13.23 16.80
C THR A 338 -28.20 13.20 15.48
N ARG A 339 -27.68 13.81 14.41
CA ARG A 339 -28.33 13.79 13.10
C ARG A 339 -28.52 12.37 12.57
N TRP A 340 -27.48 11.55 12.63
CA TRP A 340 -27.55 10.16 12.19
C TRP A 340 -28.54 9.35 13.00
N GLU A 341 -28.52 9.48 14.34
CA GLU A 341 -29.49 8.81 15.20
C GLU A 341 -30.93 9.22 14.84
N ASP A 342 -31.19 10.51 14.64
CA ASP A 342 -32.51 11.02 14.26
C ASP A 342 -32.96 10.47 12.90
N LEU A 343 -32.07 10.46 11.89
CA LEU A 343 -32.36 9.95 10.56
C LEU A 343 -32.64 8.44 10.56
N LEU A 344 -31.78 7.66 11.21
CA LEU A 344 -31.94 6.20 11.28
C LEU A 344 -33.18 5.81 12.10
N THR A 345 -33.47 6.54 13.18
CA THR A 345 -34.71 6.38 13.95
C THR A 345 -35.93 6.69 13.09
N LYS A 346 -35.89 7.77 12.31
CA LYS A 346 -36.97 8.13 11.37
C LYS A 346 -37.18 7.07 10.30
N ILE A 347 -36.11 6.57 9.67
CA ILE A 347 -36.18 5.47 8.69
C ILE A 347 -36.84 4.25 9.32
N LYS A 348 -36.40 3.86 10.52
CA LYS A 348 -36.99 2.72 11.24
C LYS A 348 -38.47 2.94 11.57
N LEU A 349 -38.86 4.13 12.01
CA LEU A 349 -40.25 4.47 12.31
C LEU A 349 -41.12 4.45 11.04
N ASP A 350 -40.62 5.00 9.93
CA ASP A 350 -41.31 4.97 8.65
C ASP A 350 -41.55 3.52 8.18
N ILE A 351 -40.53 2.66 8.23
CA ILE A 351 -40.65 1.24 7.85
C ILE A 351 -41.68 0.50 8.72
N ASN A 352 -41.67 0.75 10.03
CA ASN A 352 -42.45 -0.04 10.99
C ASN A 352 -43.87 0.50 11.25
N LYS A 353 -44.11 1.80 11.08
CA LYS A 353 -45.36 2.45 11.52
C LYS A 353 -45.99 3.37 10.49
N GLU A 354 -45.25 4.34 9.96
CA GLU A 354 -45.86 5.42 9.15
C GLU A 354 -46.13 4.98 7.72
N LYS A 355 -45.20 4.22 7.12
CA LYS A 355 -45.28 3.63 5.77
C LYS A 355 -45.78 4.61 4.69
N THR A 356 -45.25 5.84 4.68
CA THR A 356 -45.75 6.90 3.79
C THR A 356 -44.80 7.30 2.66
N MET A 357 -43.51 7.00 2.79
CA MET A 357 -42.46 7.48 1.88
C MET A 357 -42.24 6.57 0.67
N LEU A 358 -42.51 5.27 0.81
CA LEU A 358 -42.19 4.24 -0.18
C LEU A 358 -43.46 3.50 -0.67
N PRO A 359 -43.40 2.88 -1.87
CA PRO A 359 -44.45 1.97 -2.31
C PRO A 359 -44.66 0.79 -1.34
N ALA A 360 -45.90 0.29 -1.20
CA ALA A 360 -46.24 -0.77 -0.24
C ALA A 360 -45.37 -2.05 -0.38
N HIS A 361 -45.15 -2.51 -1.62
CA HIS A 361 -44.31 -3.69 -1.89
C HIS A 361 -42.86 -3.50 -1.42
N ARG A 362 -42.38 -2.25 -1.38
CA ARG A 362 -41.01 -1.96 -0.93
C ARG A 362 -40.88 -2.18 0.57
N TYR A 363 -41.86 -1.78 1.36
CA TYR A 363 -41.87 -2.05 2.81
C TYR A 363 -41.88 -3.54 3.12
N GLU A 364 -42.53 -4.37 2.31
CA GLU A 364 -42.51 -5.83 2.51
C GLU A 364 -41.10 -6.43 2.39
N LYS A 365 -40.24 -5.82 1.55
CA LYS A 365 -38.85 -6.23 1.33
C LYS A 365 -37.88 -5.78 2.44
N ILE A 366 -38.17 -4.68 3.15
CA ILE A 366 -37.27 -4.09 4.18
C ILE A 366 -37.85 -4.11 5.60
N LYS A 367 -38.98 -4.80 5.81
CA LYS A 367 -39.68 -4.87 7.11
C LYS A 367 -38.80 -5.35 8.27
N ASP A 368 -37.66 -5.98 7.97
CA ASP A 368 -36.75 -6.59 8.93
C ASP A 368 -35.48 -5.74 9.20
N LEU A 369 -35.57 -4.40 9.14
CA LEU A 369 -34.49 -3.55 9.65
C LEU A 369 -34.35 -3.74 11.17
N ILE A 370 -33.52 -4.70 11.55
CA ILE A 370 -33.26 -5.09 12.93
C ILE A 370 -31.89 -4.57 13.33
N GLY A 371 -31.87 -3.50 14.14
CA GLY A 371 -30.66 -3.07 14.81
C GLY A 371 -30.27 -4.05 15.93
N THR A 372 -28.98 -4.14 16.24
CA THR A 372 -28.47 -4.96 17.35
C THR A 372 -28.26 -4.10 18.59
N LYS A 373 -28.39 -4.68 19.79
CA LYS A 373 -28.04 -3.99 21.05
C LYS A 373 -26.56 -4.18 21.42
N GLU A 374 -25.89 -5.13 20.79
CA GLU A 374 -24.48 -5.43 21.01
C GLU A 374 -23.63 -4.78 19.93
N LYS A 375 -22.54 -4.12 20.36
CA LYS A 375 -21.55 -3.54 19.45
C LYS A 375 -20.83 -4.63 18.67
N SER A 376 -20.41 -4.30 17.46
CA SER A 376 -19.52 -5.17 16.71
C SER A 376 -18.17 -5.29 17.39
N ALA A 377 -17.67 -6.53 17.42
CA ALA A 377 -16.26 -6.76 17.67
C ALA A 377 -15.46 -6.38 16.42
N LYS A 378 -14.25 -5.86 16.60
CA LYS A 378 -13.32 -5.48 15.53
C LYS A 378 -12.10 -6.38 15.58
N VAL A 379 -11.92 -7.22 14.56
CA VAL A 379 -10.80 -8.17 14.49
C VAL A 379 -9.88 -7.76 13.36
N ILE A 380 -8.60 -7.55 13.67
CA ILE A 380 -7.56 -7.39 12.65
C ILE A 380 -6.99 -8.76 12.33
N ILE A 381 -6.95 -9.14 11.06
CA ILE A 381 -6.24 -10.32 10.58
C ILE A 381 -5.08 -9.86 9.70
N GLN A 382 -3.86 -10.25 10.07
CA GLN A 382 -2.65 -9.93 9.35
C GLN A 382 -2.04 -11.20 8.74
N GLY A 383 -1.67 -11.13 7.46
CA GLY A 383 -1.05 -12.24 6.73
C GLY A 383 -0.67 -11.87 5.30
N TYR A 384 -0.33 -12.87 4.49
CA TYR A 384 0.03 -12.70 3.07
C TYR A 384 -1.20 -12.71 2.13
N TYR A 385 -2.32 -12.16 2.60
CA TYR A 385 -3.61 -12.16 1.90
C TYR A 385 -3.68 -11.12 0.79
N GLY A 386 -4.47 -11.38 -0.25
CA GLY A 386 -4.58 -10.51 -1.42
C GLY A 386 -3.35 -10.52 -2.31
N ALA A 387 -2.38 -11.42 -2.06
CA ALA A 387 -1.26 -11.67 -2.95
C ALA A 387 -1.62 -12.63 -4.10
N LEU A 388 -2.93 -12.88 -4.29
CA LEU A 388 -3.49 -13.84 -5.22
C LEU A 388 -2.92 -15.26 -5.00
N ASN A 389 -2.77 -15.64 -3.72
CA ASN A 389 -2.37 -16.98 -3.30
C ASN A 389 -3.59 -17.65 -2.67
N THR A 390 -4.24 -18.52 -3.42
CA THR A 390 -5.49 -19.20 -3.02
C THR A 390 -5.35 -19.90 -1.67
N GLY A 391 -4.20 -20.50 -1.38
CA GLY A 391 -3.99 -21.16 -0.09
C GLY A 391 -4.07 -20.19 1.09
N ASP A 392 -3.41 -19.03 0.98
CA ASP A 392 -3.43 -18.03 2.05
C ASP A 392 -4.79 -17.32 2.10
N ASP A 393 -5.41 -17.03 0.95
CA ASP A 393 -6.74 -16.41 0.91
C ASP A 393 -7.82 -17.32 1.53
N LEU A 394 -7.72 -18.65 1.34
CA LEU A 394 -8.60 -19.64 2.00
C LEU A 394 -8.35 -19.76 3.51
N ILE A 395 -7.14 -19.52 3.99
CA ILE A 395 -6.87 -19.39 5.42
C ILE A 395 -7.65 -18.19 5.98
N LEU A 396 -7.61 -17.03 5.30
CA LEU A 396 -8.36 -15.85 5.74
C LEU A 396 -9.87 -16.13 5.78
N GLU A 397 -10.39 -16.80 4.75
CA GLU A 397 -11.79 -17.20 4.69
C GLU A 397 -12.17 -18.11 5.86
N ALA A 398 -11.36 -19.15 6.11
CA ALA A 398 -11.56 -20.06 7.24
C ALA A 398 -11.53 -19.33 8.59
N ILE A 399 -10.61 -18.39 8.80
CA ILE A 399 -10.54 -17.58 10.03
C ILE A 399 -11.80 -16.73 10.18
N SER A 400 -12.16 -15.97 9.14
CA SER A 400 -13.31 -15.08 9.14
C SER A 400 -14.62 -15.80 9.41
N THR A 401 -14.91 -16.86 8.65
CA THR A 401 -16.20 -17.56 8.68
C THR A 401 -16.45 -18.19 10.05
N ASN A 402 -15.44 -18.81 10.66
CA ASN A 402 -15.59 -19.40 11.99
C ASN A 402 -15.67 -18.37 13.11
N ILE A 403 -14.99 -17.21 13.00
CA ILE A 403 -15.19 -16.11 13.96
C ILE A 403 -16.62 -15.57 13.88
N LYS A 404 -17.14 -15.37 12.67
CA LYS A 404 -18.50 -14.87 12.44
C LYS A 404 -19.58 -15.87 12.86
N LYS A 405 -19.35 -17.19 12.77
CA LYS A 405 -20.28 -18.20 13.29
C LYS A 405 -20.55 -18.01 14.79
N GLU A 406 -19.52 -17.74 15.58
CA GLU A 406 -19.63 -17.53 17.03
C GLU A 406 -19.94 -16.07 17.41
N HIS A 407 -19.54 -15.11 16.57
CA HIS A 407 -19.69 -13.68 16.82
C HIS A 407 -20.14 -12.94 15.54
N PRO A 408 -21.42 -13.05 15.13
CA PRO A 408 -21.91 -12.67 13.78
C PRO A 408 -21.71 -11.20 13.40
N ASN A 409 -21.72 -10.30 14.38
CA ASN A 409 -21.58 -8.87 14.14
C ASN A 409 -20.13 -8.41 13.99
N THR A 410 -19.16 -9.33 13.91
CA THR A 410 -17.73 -8.98 13.88
C THR A 410 -17.32 -8.33 12.55
N LEU A 411 -16.67 -7.17 12.63
CA LEU A 411 -15.98 -6.55 11.50
C LEU A 411 -14.57 -7.14 11.36
N ILE A 412 -14.37 -7.90 10.27
CA ILE A 412 -13.06 -8.44 9.90
C ILE A 412 -12.30 -7.40 9.07
N MET A 413 -11.17 -6.93 9.61
CA MET A 413 -10.29 -5.96 8.98
C MET A 413 -8.95 -6.63 8.63
N VAL A 414 -8.52 -6.53 7.38
CA VAL A 414 -7.41 -7.34 6.85
C VAL A 414 -6.21 -6.47 6.55
N ALA A 415 -5.11 -6.73 7.25
CA ALA A 415 -3.79 -6.15 6.99
C ALA A 415 -2.98 -7.08 6.07
N GLY A 416 -3.26 -7.02 4.76
CA GLY A 416 -2.65 -7.89 3.74
C GLY A 416 -1.88 -7.14 2.63
N PHE A 417 -1.51 -7.86 1.57
CA PHE A 417 -0.60 -7.42 0.52
C PHE A 417 -1.23 -6.37 -0.42
N ASN A 418 -2.37 -6.70 -1.02
CA ASN A 418 -3.04 -5.83 -2.01
C ASN A 418 -4.45 -5.47 -1.54
N ARG A 419 -4.67 -4.19 -1.25
CA ARG A 419 -5.97 -3.68 -0.76
C ARG A 419 -7.11 -3.88 -1.76
N ALA A 420 -6.87 -3.63 -3.04
CA ALA A 420 -7.88 -3.81 -4.09
C ALA A 420 -8.29 -5.27 -4.20
N SER A 421 -7.34 -6.22 -4.19
CA SER A 421 -7.67 -7.65 -4.20
C SER A 421 -8.47 -8.07 -2.96
N ILE A 422 -8.05 -7.64 -1.77
CA ILE A 422 -8.74 -7.96 -0.50
C ILE A 422 -10.16 -7.42 -0.49
N THR A 423 -10.37 -6.17 -0.93
CA THR A 423 -11.69 -5.53 -0.87
C THR A 423 -12.57 -5.88 -2.06
N LEU A 424 -12.07 -5.78 -3.29
CA LEU A 424 -12.88 -5.95 -4.50
C LEU A 424 -13.06 -7.42 -4.90
N ASN A 425 -12.12 -8.31 -4.59
CA ASN A 425 -12.27 -9.74 -4.94
C ASN A 425 -12.80 -10.55 -3.76
N GLN A 426 -12.32 -10.28 -2.55
CA GLN A 426 -12.65 -11.08 -1.35
C GLN A 426 -13.71 -10.42 -0.45
N GLY A 427 -14.06 -9.14 -0.68
CA GLY A 427 -15.08 -8.44 0.10
C GLY A 427 -14.67 -7.98 1.49
N PHE A 428 -13.40 -8.15 1.88
CA PHE A 428 -12.93 -7.79 3.22
C PHE A 428 -12.56 -6.31 3.34
N TYR A 429 -12.66 -5.78 4.57
CA TYR A 429 -12.23 -4.42 4.87
C TYR A 429 -10.70 -4.34 4.89
N SER A 430 -10.09 -3.80 3.83
CA SER A 430 -8.63 -3.78 3.71
C SER A 430 -7.99 -2.60 4.44
N LEU A 431 -6.98 -2.90 5.25
CA LEU A 431 -6.23 -1.92 6.02
C LEU A 431 -4.96 -1.45 5.30
N PRO A 432 -4.57 -0.17 5.44
CA PRO A 432 -3.34 0.37 4.86
C PRO A 432 -2.12 -0.06 5.69
N ARG A 433 -1.78 -1.36 5.67
CA ARG A 433 -0.78 -1.95 6.57
C ARG A 433 0.61 -1.30 6.54
N THR A 434 0.96 -0.67 5.42
CA THR A 434 2.25 0.03 5.23
C THR A 434 2.23 1.47 5.76
N ASP A 435 1.10 1.96 6.26
CA ASP A 435 0.96 3.28 6.85
C ASP A 435 0.66 3.12 8.35
N VAL A 436 1.74 3.06 9.14
CA VAL A 436 1.66 2.84 10.59
C VAL A 436 0.83 3.91 11.30
N PHE A 437 0.84 5.16 10.81
CA PHE A 437 0.06 6.25 11.39
C PHE A 437 -1.44 6.05 11.16
N LYS A 438 -1.83 5.57 9.97
CA LYS A 438 -3.23 5.17 9.73
C LYS A 438 -3.61 3.91 10.49
N MET A 439 -2.70 2.94 10.59
CA MET A 439 -2.92 1.69 11.33
C MET A 439 -3.15 1.92 12.82
N ASP A 440 -2.53 2.94 13.41
CA ASP A 440 -2.66 3.26 14.85
C ASP A 440 -4.11 3.36 15.32
N LYS A 441 -4.98 4.03 14.55
CA LYS A 441 -6.42 4.13 14.85
C LYS A 441 -7.05 2.74 14.88
N TYR A 442 -6.84 1.95 13.83
CA TYR A 442 -7.47 0.63 13.69
C TYR A 442 -7.02 -0.34 14.79
N ILE A 443 -5.72 -0.32 15.13
CA ILE A 443 -5.17 -1.19 16.18
C ILE A 443 -5.78 -0.84 17.54
N LYS A 444 -5.85 0.45 17.90
CA LYS A 444 -6.45 0.90 19.16
C LYS A 444 -7.92 0.51 19.32
N GLU A 445 -8.67 0.51 18.22
CA GLU A 445 -10.09 0.16 18.20
C GLU A 445 -10.35 -1.36 18.16
N ALA A 446 -9.34 -2.15 17.78
CA ALA A 446 -9.45 -3.59 17.67
C ALA A 446 -9.67 -4.28 19.02
N ASP A 447 -10.42 -5.36 18.98
CA ASP A 447 -10.69 -6.27 20.08
C ASP A 447 -9.76 -7.49 20.02
N LEU A 448 -9.29 -7.86 18.83
CA LEU A 448 -8.33 -8.94 18.64
C LEU A 448 -7.45 -8.68 17.43
N LEU A 449 -6.17 -8.97 17.56
CA LEU A 449 -5.25 -9.12 16.43
C LEU A 449 -4.90 -10.60 16.22
N ILE A 450 -5.22 -11.11 15.05
CA ILE A 450 -4.79 -12.42 14.58
C ILE A 450 -3.66 -12.20 13.60
N TYR A 451 -2.48 -12.73 13.94
CA TYR A 451 -1.41 -12.89 12.98
C TYR A 451 -1.55 -14.32 12.42
N GLY A 452 -2.16 -14.41 11.24
CA GLY A 452 -2.78 -15.63 10.77
C GLY A 452 -2.08 -16.33 9.60
N GLY A 453 -1.89 -17.64 9.78
CA GLY A 453 -1.62 -18.71 8.82
C GLY A 453 -0.49 -18.55 7.79
N GLY A 454 -0.12 -19.68 7.17
CA GLY A 454 1.00 -19.74 6.25
C GLY A 454 2.38 -19.68 6.93
N GLY A 455 3.45 -19.61 6.14
CA GLY A 455 4.83 -19.69 6.63
C GLY A 455 5.48 -18.32 6.80
N LEU A 456 5.05 -17.49 7.76
CA LEU A 456 5.42 -16.06 7.81
C LEU A 456 6.69 -15.75 8.64
N LEU A 457 7.05 -16.61 9.60
CA LEU A 457 8.31 -16.52 10.32
C LEU A 457 9.35 -17.43 9.68
N ASN A 458 10.17 -16.90 8.78
CA ASN A 458 11.19 -17.67 8.07
C ASN A 458 12.39 -16.80 7.64
N ASP A 459 13.51 -17.46 7.34
CA ASP A 459 14.74 -16.81 6.86
C ASP A 459 14.59 -16.17 5.49
N TYR A 460 13.73 -16.70 4.60
CA TYR A 460 13.57 -16.15 3.25
C TYR A 460 13.05 -14.72 3.29
N THR A 461 12.06 -14.44 4.12
CA THR A 461 11.48 -13.10 4.27
C THR A 461 12.40 -12.17 5.08
N PHE A 462 13.18 -12.71 6.03
CA PHE A 462 14.19 -11.95 6.76
C PHE A 462 15.36 -11.52 5.87
N ASN A 463 15.94 -12.46 5.10
CA ASN A 463 17.12 -12.22 4.28
C ASN A 463 16.83 -11.32 3.06
N ASN A 464 15.56 -11.28 2.62
CA ASN A 464 15.10 -10.36 1.56
C ASN A 464 14.74 -8.96 2.08
N ALA A 465 14.74 -8.78 3.40
CA ALA A 465 14.56 -7.49 4.09
C ALA A 465 15.93 -6.92 4.49
N ALA A 466 15.98 -5.64 4.92
CA ALA A 466 17.20 -5.07 5.48
C ALA A 466 17.49 -5.55 6.93
N GLY A 467 16.92 -6.68 7.35
CA GLY A 467 17.00 -7.20 8.71
C GLY A 467 16.20 -6.35 9.71
N VAL A 468 16.72 -6.21 10.93
CA VAL A 468 16.10 -5.44 12.03
C VAL A 468 15.84 -3.96 11.67
N PRO A 469 16.70 -3.24 10.94
CA PRO A 469 16.41 -1.88 10.47
C PRO A 469 15.08 -1.73 9.73
N ASP A 470 14.62 -2.75 8.99
CA ASP A 470 13.32 -2.70 8.29
C ASP A 470 12.15 -2.53 9.28
N PHE A 471 12.27 -3.01 10.52
CA PHE A 471 11.26 -2.81 11.58
C PHE A 471 11.01 -1.33 11.90
N PHE A 472 12.01 -0.46 11.70
CA PHE A 472 11.93 0.97 12.03
C PHE A 472 11.78 1.87 10.80
N ASP A 473 12.18 1.40 9.61
CA ASP A 473 12.38 2.27 8.44
C ASP A 473 11.66 1.76 7.17
N SER A 474 11.16 0.52 7.16
CA SER A 474 10.73 -0.14 5.92
C SER A 474 9.49 -1.00 6.11
N PHE A 475 8.40 -0.59 5.47
CA PHE A 475 7.13 -1.32 5.49
C PHE A 475 7.12 -2.53 4.53
N THR A 476 8.24 -3.26 4.47
CA THR A 476 8.45 -4.38 3.54
C THR A 476 7.65 -5.61 3.93
N HIS A 477 7.53 -6.53 2.97
CA HIS A 477 6.87 -7.84 3.10
C HIS A 477 7.65 -8.85 3.95
N GLY A 478 8.73 -8.40 4.60
CA GLY A 478 9.58 -9.22 5.45
C GLY A 478 8.97 -9.49 6.82
N ILE A 479 9.51 -10.48 7.53
CA ILE A 479 9.17 -10.78 8.94
C ILE A 479 9.29 -9.54 9.85
N THR A 480 10.26 -8.65 9.59
CA THR A 480 10.50 -7.43 10.38
C THR A 480 9.43 -6.36 10.14
N GLY A 481 9.09 -6.06 8.89
CA GLY A 481 7.96 -5.15 8.59
C GLY A 481 6.62 -5.69 9.11
N MET A 482 6.40 -7.01 9.03
CA MET A 482 5.22 -7.65 9.61
C MET A 482 5.20 -7.66 11.14
N GLY A 483 6.33 -7.39 11.81
CA GLY A 483 6.40 -7.31 13.27
C GLY A 483 5.83 -6.03 13.87
N ILE A 484 5.61 -4.98 13.06
CA ILE A 484 5.22 -3.65 13.54
C ILE A 484 3.80 -3.67 14.14
N ILE A 485 2.82 -4.18 13.41
CA ILE A 485 1.41 -4.20 13.83
C ILE A 485 1.22 -5.01 15.13
N PRO A 486 1.79 -6.23 15.29
CA PRO A 486 1.69 -6.96 16.54
C PRO A 486 2.44 -6.29 17.70
N THR A 487 3.55 -5.60 17.43
CA THR A 487 4.24 -4.81 18.47
C THR A 487 3.36 -3.65 18.94
N MET A 488 2.73 -2.91 18.02
CA MET A 488 1.79 -1.84 18.37
C MET A 488 0.59 -2.39 19.15
N ALA A 489 0.05 -3.53 18.73
CA ALA A 489 -1.02 -4.20 19.44
C ALA A 489 -0.60 -4.59 20.87
N ASN A 490 0.63 -5.06 21.06
CA ASN A 490 1.19 -5.32 22.38
C ASN A 490 1.32 -4.03 23.22
N ILE A 491 1.78 -2.92 22.64
CA ILE A 491 1.88 -1.61 23.32
C ILE A 491 0.51 -1.10 23.79
N TYR A 492 -0.53 -1.35 23.00
CA TYR A 492 -1.90 -0.97 23.33
C TYR A 492 -2.68 -2.06 24.08
N ASP A 493 -2.01 -3.08 24.59
CA ASP A 493 -2.59 -4.21 25.31
C ASP A 493 -3.77 -4.87 24.57
N ILE A 494 -3.75 -4.86 23.24
CA ILE A 494 -4.73 -5.59 22.41
C ILE A 494 -4.43 -7.08 22.58
N PRO A 495 -5.44 -7.95 22.80
CA PRO A 495 -5.26 -9.39 22.65
C PRO A 495 -4.69 -9.72 21.26
N ARG A 496 -3.64 -10.53 21.22
CA ARG A 496 -2.95 -10.88 19.97
C ARG A 496 -2.50 -12.33 19.97
N MET A 497 -2.65 -13.02 18.84
CA MET A 497 -2.24 -14.41 18.72
C MET A 497 -1.54 -14.71 17.41
N TYR A 498 -0.67 -15.71 17.46
CA TYR A 498 -0.32 -16.48 16.26
C TYR A 498 -1.38 -17.55 16.06
N PHE A 499 -1.94 -17.61 14.85
CA PHE A 499 -3.01 -18.52 14.48
C PHE A 499 -2.47 -19.56 13.51
N ALA A 500 -2.25 -20.78 14.02
CA ALA A 500 -1.76 -21.94 13.29
C ALA A 500 -0.58 -21.59 12.36
N LEU A 501 0.42 -20.86 12.88
CA LEU A 501 1.49 -20.32 12.05
C LEU A 501 2.46 -21.43 11.63
N GLY A 502 2.84 -21.46 10.36
CA GLY A 502 3.97 -22.23 9.89
C GLY A 502 5.27 -21.46 10.16
N ILE A 503 6.27 -22.15 10.72
CA ILE A 503 7.56 -21.56 11.09
C ILE A 503 8.64 -22.24 10.27
N GLY A 504 9.61 -21.45 9.79
CA GLY A 504 10.86 -21.95 9.26
C GLY A 504 11.05 -21.82 7.74
N PRO A 505 12.29 -22.07 7.28
CA PRO A 505 13.47 -22.36 8.11
C PRO A 505 13.92 -21.12 8.92
N LEU A 506 14.51 -21.34 10.11
CA LEU A 506 15.09 -20.31 10.98
C LEU A 506 16.53 -20.66 11.35
N VAL A 507 17.41 -20.66 10.35
CA VAL A 507 18.86 -20.90 10.45
C VAL A 507 19.58 -19.58 10.74
N ASN A 508 19.08 -18.44 10.24
CA ASN A 508 19.69 -17.13 10.48
C ASN A 508 19.58 -16.74 11.98
N PRO A 509 20.71 -16.50 12.68
CA PRO A 509 20.69 -16.13 14.10
C PRO A 509 19.90 -14.85 14.41
N GLU A 510 19.95 -13.85 13.53
CA GLU A 510 19.19 -12.60 13.71
C GLU A 510 17.70 -12.83 13.52
N ALA A 511 17.32 -13.65 12.53
CA ALA A 511 15.92 -14.05 12.32
C ALA A 511 15.38 -14.81 13.54
N ARG A 512 16.19 -15.70 14.14
CA ARG A 512 15.84 -16.41 15.40
C ARG A 512 15.64 -15.43 16.57
N GLN A 513 16.53 -14.44 16.72
CA GLN A 513 16.38 -13.42 17.77
C GLN A 513 15.12 -12.57 17.56
N PHE A 514 14.82 -12.20 16.32
CA PHE A 514 13.61 -11.45 16.00
C PHE A 514 12.34 -12.30 16.20
N ALA A 515 12.35 -13.57 15.82
CA ALA A 515 11.27 -14.51 16.10
C ALA A 515 11.03 -14.63 17.62
N LYS A 516 12.08 -14.75 18.43
CA LYS A 516 11.98 -14.72 19.90
C LYS A 516 11.30 -13.44 20.41
N PHE A 517 11.75 -12.28 19.93
CA PHE A 517 11.17 -10.99 20.30
C PHE A 517 9.65 -10.97 20.00
N MET A 518 9.27 -11.37 18.78
CA MET A 518 7.89 -11.35 18.35
C MET A 518 7.02 -12.38 19.09
N VAL A 519 7.48 -13.61 19.27
CA VAL A 519 6.77 -14.67 20.00
C VAL A 519 6.47 -14.22 21.44
N ASN A 520 7.46 -13.64 22.13
CA ASN A 520 7.31 -13.19 23.50
C ASN A 520 6.30 -12.05 23.69
N GLN A 521 5.97 -11.33 22.60
CA GLN A 521 4.92 -10.32 22.62
C GLN A 521 3.52 -10.91 22.54
N MET A 522 3.32 -12.17 22.13
CA MET A 522 1.98 -12.71 21.87
C MET A 522 1.22 -13.07 23.16
N SER A 523 -0.12 -13.03 23.08
CA SER A 523 -1.00 -13.56 24.14
C SER A 523 -1.06 -15.08 24.09
N ILE A 524 -1.24 -15.63 22.89
CA ILE A 524 -1.28 -17.07 22.61
C ILE A 524 -0.46 -17.36 21.35
N VAL A 525 0.30 -18.45 21.36
CA VAL A 525 1.14 -18.86 20.24
C VAL A 525 0.69 -20.25 19.79
N THR A 526 0.01 -20.32 18.64
CA THR A 526 -0.35 -21.59 18.01
C THR A 526 0.42 -21.79 16.70
N VAL A 527 0.87 -23.01 16.46
CA VAL A 527 1.59 -23.44 15.26
C VAL A 527 0.91 -24.65 14.65
N ARG A 528 0.91 -24.78 13.33
CA ARG A 528 0.13 -25.82 12.64
C ARG A 528 0.77 -27.21 12.61
N ASP A 529 2.07 -27.32 12.87
CA ASP A 529 2.82 -28.57 12.69
C ASP A 529 3.92 -28.74 13.76
N GLN A 530 4.34 -29.99 13.96
CA GLN A 530 5.33 -30.36 14.98
C GLN A 530 6.70 -29.73 14.70
N TYR A 531 7.11 -29.67 13.42
CA TYR A 531 8.36 -29.03 13.01
C TYR A 531 8.43 -27.57 13.46
N SER A 532 7.34 -26.83 13.24
CA SER A 532 7.20 -25.44 13.66
C SER A 532 7.29 -25.27 15.17
N LYS A 533 6.68 -26.21 15.92
CA LYS A 533 6.76 -26.25 17.39
C LYS A 533 8.19 -26.47 17.86
N ASP A 534 8.84 -27.53 17.37
CA ASP A 534 10.20 -27.90 17.75
C ASP A 534 11.19 -26.77 17.43
N LEU A 535 11.01 -26.10 16.29
CA LEU A 535 11.87 -25.00 15.88
C LEU A 535 11.75 -23.79 16.82
N LEU A 536 10.54 -23.43 17.27
CA LEU A 536 10.38 -22.37 18.27
C LEU A 536 10.88 -22.82 19.65
N ASP A 537 10.56 -24.03 20.09
CA ASP A 537 11.01 -24.56 21.39
C ASP A 537 12.56 -24.66 21.46
N SER A 538 13.25 -24.76 20.31
CA SER A 538 14.71 -24.72 20.23
C SER A 538 15.34 -23.32 20.45
N ILE A 539 14.55 -22.25 20.52
CA ILE A 539 15.05 -20.88 20.66
C ILE A 539 15.06 -20.47 22.13
N GLU A 540 16.26 -20.37 22.71
CA GLU A 540 16.44 -20.02 24.12
C GLU A 540 15.85 -18.64 24.48
N GLY A 541 15.07 -18.61 25.57
CA GLY A 541 14.45 -17.40 26.13
C GLY A 541 13.11 -17.01 25.50
N ILE A 542 12.51 -17.88 24.68
CA ILE A 542 11.07 -17.84 24.47
C ILE A 542 10.39 -18.21 25.80
N ASN A 543 9.46 -17.35 26.25
CA ASN A 543 8.78 -17.49 27.54
C ASN A 543 7.27 -17.73 27.39
N LYS A 544 6.84 -18.11 26.19
CA LYS A 544 5.46 -18.45 25.83
C LYS A 544 5.36 -19.93 25.54
N GLU A 545 4.27 -20.55 25.98
CA GLU A 545 3.92 -21.89 25.55
C GLU A 545 3.60 -21.88 24.05
N VAL A 546 4.29 -22.75 23.29
CA VAL A 546 4.02 -22.98 21.87
C VAL A 546 3.07 -24.16 21.75
N ILE A 547 1.84 -23.90 21.33
CA ILE A 547 0.78 -24.91 21.24
C ILE A 547 0.69 -25.41 19.80
N GLN A 548 0.86 -26.72 19.59
CA GLN A 548 0.63 -27.32 18.28
C GLN A 548 -0.87 -27.56 18.06
N THR A 549 -1.36 -27.09 16.92
CA THR A 549 -2.73 -27.26 16.45
C THR A 549 -2.71 -27.87 15.04
N SER A 550 -3.60 -27.46 14.15
CA SER A 550 -3.59 -27.81 12.72
C SER A 550 -3.84 -26.58 11.86
N ASP A 551 -3.73 -26.74 10.55
CA ASP A 551 -3.98 -25.69 9.55
C ASP A 551 -5.43 -25.18 9.63
N ALA A 552 -5.61 -23.87 9.42
CA ALA A 552 -6.92 -23.21 9.51
C ALA A 552 -7.90 -23.74 8.46
N THR A 553 -7.40 -24.15 7.30
CA THR A 553 -8.23 -24.61 6.17
C THR A 553 -9.05 -25.87 6.49
N TYR A 554 -8.69 -26.66 7.50
CA TYR A 554 -9.51 -27.79 7.95
C TYR A 554 -10.91 -27.39 8.47
N MET A 555 -11.09 -26.12 8.83
CA MET A 555 -12.37 -25.57 9.29
C MET A 555 -13.17 -24.87 8.18
N LEU A 556 -12.80 -25.05 6.92
CA LEU A 556 -13.62 -24.65 5.77
C LEU A 556 -14.88 -25.53 5.69
N ASP A 557 -15.97 -24.92 5.23
CA ASP A 557 -17.23 -25.60 4.97
C ASP A 557 -17.16 -26.44 3.68
N ASP A 558 -18.05 -27.43 3.57
CA ASP A 558 -18.20 -28.21 2.34
C ASP A 558 -18.87 -27.34 1.25
N PRO A 559 -18.20 -27.08 0.11
CA PRO A 559 -18.73 -26.24 -0.97
C PRO A 559 -19.86 -26.91 -1.77
N GLY A 560 -20.13 -28.20 -1.56
CA GLY A 560 -20.98 -29.00 -2.44
C GLY A 560 -20.36 -29.23 -3.83
N ASP A 561 -21.13 -29.85 -4.73
CA ASP A 561 -20.61 -30.33 -6.03
C ASP A 561 -21.19 -29.54 -7.22
N LYS A 562 -22.18 -28.68 -6.95
CA LYS A 562 -22.95 -27.97 -7.98
C LYS A 562 -22.07 -27.05 -8.82
N LEU A 563 -21.22 -26.24 -8.19
CA LEU A 563 -20.36 -25.28 -8.89
C LEU A 563 -19.34 -25.99 -9.77
N ALA A 564 -18.76 -27.10 -9.29
CA ALA A 564 -17.88 -27.93 -10.10
C ALA A 564 -18.61 -28.54 -11.31
N GLN A 565 -19.83 -29.03 -11.14
CA GLN A 565 -20.63 -29.58 -12.24
C GLN A 565 -20.94 -28.52 -13.30
N GLU A 566 -21.33 -27.32 -12.89
CA GLU A 566 -21.54 -26.18 -13.79
C GLU A 566 -20.26 -25.86 -14.56
N TYR A 567 -19.13 -25.74 -13.85
CA TYR A 567 -17.82 -25.49 -14.45
C TYR A 567 -17.39 -26.58 -15.44
N PHE A 568 -17.54 -27.86 -15.09
CA PHE A 568 -17.17 -28.99 -15.96
C PHE A 568 -18.03 -29.01 -17.23
N ASN A 569 -19.34 -28.75 -17.11
CA ASN A 569 -20.24 -28.67 -18.26
C ASN A 569 -19.85 -27.53 -19.21
N GLU A 570 -19.53 -26.34 -18.68
CA GLU A 570 -19.09 -25.19 -19.49
C GLU A 570 -17.79 -25.46 -20.25
N ARG A 571 -16.90 -26.28 -19.67
CA ARG A 571 -15.63 -26.67 -20.29
C ARG A 571 -15.72 -27.93 -21.16
N ASN A 572 -16.90 -28.50 -21.33
CA ASN A 572 -17.14 -29.75 -22.06
C ASN A 572 -16.32 -30.94 -21.50
N ILE A 573 -16.09 -30.97 -20.18
CA ILE A 573 -15.57 -32.15 -19.50
C ILE A 573 -16.74 -33.12 -19.32
N ALA A 574 -16.68 -34.30 -19.94
CA ALA A 574 -17.82 -35.20 -19.96
C ALA A 574 -18.12 -35.75 -18.55
N SER A 575 -19.41 -35.85 -18.20
CA SER A 575 -19.86 -36.27 -16.86
C SER A 575 -19.39 -37.67 -16.40
N ASN A 576 -18.91 -38.50 -17.32
CA ASN A 576 -18.36 -39.83 -17.07
C ASN A 576 -16.83 -39.88 -17.00
N GLU A 577 -16.14 -38.78 -17.35
CA GLU A 577 -14.68 -38.69 -17.25
C GLU A 577 -14.26 -38.44 -15.80
N LYS A 578 -13.17 -39.10 -15.40
CA LYS A 578 -12.54 -38.84 -14.11
C LYS A 578 -11.63 -37.62 -14.20
N VAL A 579 -11.62 -36.77 -13.18
CA VAL A 579 -10.84 -35.52 -13.20
C VAL A 579 -9.61 -35.61 -12.30
N ILE A 580 -8.43 -35.38 -12.86
CA ILE A 580 -7.19 -35.25 -12.09
C ILE A 580 -6.83 -33.77 -11.99
N ALA A 581 -6.94 -33.22 -10.78
CA ALA A 581 -6.49 -31.85 -10.53
C ALA A 581 -4.97 -31.81 -10.35
N VAL A 582 -4.29 -30.96 -11.12
CA VAL A 582 -2.83 -30.85 -11.12
C VAL A 582 -2.42 -29.45 -10.71
N THR A 583 -1.62 -29.33 -9.67
CA THR A 583 -1.06 -28.04 -9.25
C THR A 583 0.46 -28.09 -9.12
N LEU A 584 1.12 -27.43 -10.06
CA LEU A 584 2.58 -27.30 -10.14
C LEU A 584 3.03 -25.88 -9.83
N ARG A 585 4.30 -25.74 -9.44
CA ARG A 585 4.95 -24.47 -9.12
C ARG A 585 6.33 -24.40 -9.78
N ASP A 586 6.67 -23.26 -10.38
CA ASP A 586 8.06 -22.98 -10.76
C ASP A 586 8.89 -22.70 -9.49
N TRP A 587 9.85 -23.59 -9.18
CA TRP A 587 10.67 -23.52 -7.97
C TRP A 587 12.15 -23.73 -8.26
N LYS A 588 13.00 -23.10 -7.44
CA LYS A 588 14.46 -23.08 -7.61
C LYS A 588 15.11 -24.47 -7.66
N SER A 589 14.48 -25.46 -7.05
CA SER A 589 14.97 -26.84 -6.96
C SER A 589 14.36 -27.76 -8.02
N ASN A 590 13.53 -27.25 -8.93
CA ASN A 590 13.01 -28.06 -10.03
C ASN A 590 14.18 -28.46 -10.95
N PRO A 591 14.34 -29.75 -11.27
CA PRO A 591 15.34 -30.16 -12.26
C PRO A 591 14.98 -29.63 -13.64
N SER A 592 15.96 -29.51 -14.53
CA SER A 592 15.76 -28.96 -15.88
C SER A 592 14.84 -29.79 -16.76
N ASP A 593 14.63 -31.07 -16.42
CA ASP A 593 13.74 -32.01 -17.13
C ASP A 593 12.40 -32.23 -16.41
N PHE A 594 12.07 -31.41 -15.41
CA PHE A 594 10.84 -31.56 -14.61
C PHE A 594 9.57 -31.49 -15.46
N GLU A 595 9.44 -30.46 -16.32
CA GLU A 595 8.25 -30.29 -17.15
C GLU A 595 8.06 -31.45 -18.14
N GLU A 596 9.14 -31.96 -18.74
CA GLU A 596 9.10 -33.12 -19.65
C GLU A 596 8.70 -34.41 -18.93
N LYS A 597 9.24 -34.65 -17.72
CA LYS A 597 8.85 -35.80 -16.90
C LYS A 597 7.39 -35.72 -16.46
N MET A 598 6.92 -34.53 -16.08
CA MET A 598 5.53 -34.31 -15.72
C MET A 598 4.59 -34.55 -16.90
N ALA A 599 4.92 -34.06 -18.09
CA ALA A 599 4.12 -34.29 -19.30
C ALA A 599 3.95 -35.79 -19.58
N LYS A 600 5.06 -36.55 -19.58
CA LYS A 600 5.05 -38.01 -19.77
C LYS A 600 4.26 -38.74 -18.69
N TYR A 601 4.34 -38.29 -17.44
CA TYR A 601 3.59 -38.86 -16.34
C TYR A 601 2.08 -38.64 -16.49
N LEU A 602 1.67 -37.43 -16.87
CA LEU A 602 0.25 -37.11 -17.09
C LEU A 602 -0.31 -37.80 -18.34
N ASP A 603 0.48 -37.92 -19.42
CA ASP A 603 0.10 -38.72 -20.59
C ASP A 603 -0.10 -40.20 -20.23
N PHE A 604 0.77 -40.77 -19.39
CA PHE A 604 0.58 -42.12 -18.88
C PHE A 604 -0.77 -42.28 -18.16
N ILE A 605 -1.15 -41.31 -17.32
CA ILE A 605 -2.43 -41.35 -16.59
C ILE A 605 -3.61 -41.35 -17.56
N ILE A 606 -3.61 -40.46 -18.56
CA ILE A 606 -4.64 -40.38 -19.60
C ILE A 606 -4.71 -41.68 -20.42
N GLN A 607 -3.57 -42.33 -20.69
CA GLN A 607 -3.54 -43.57 -21.46
C GLN A 607 -4.02 -44.79 -20.65
N HIS A 608 -3.92 -44.74 -19.31
CA HIS A 608 -4.28 -45.85 -18.43
C HIS A 608 -5.76 -45.86 -18.02
N GLY A 609 -6.47 -44.75 -18.18
CA GLY A 609 -7.90 -44.67 -17.86
C GLY A 609 -8.55 -43.44 -18.47
N ASP A 610 -9.87 -43.34 -18.34
CA ASP A 610 -10.62 -42.22 -18.92
C ASP A 610 -10.52 -40.95 -18.07
N TYR A 611 -9.31 -40.38 -18.00
CA TYR A 611 -8.97 -39.22 -17.19
C TYR A 611 -8.80 -37.95 -18.01
N SER A 612 -9.33 -36.86 -17.49
CA SER A 612 -9.05 -35.50 -17.96
C SER A 612 -8.22 -34.74 -16.92
N ILE A 613 -7.26 -33.96 -17.40
CA ILE A 613 -6.31 -33.24 -16.54
C ILE A 613 -6.79 -31.80 -16.39
N LEU A 614 -7.04 -31.37 -15.15
CA LEU A 614 -7.39 -29.99 -14.84
C LEU A 614 -6.24 -29.32 -14.09
N PHE A 615 -5.53 -28.42 -14.76
CA PHE A 615 -4.50 -27.60 -14.12
C PHE A 615 -5.14 -26.55 -13.21
N LEU A 616 -4.83 -26.62 -11.91
CA LEU A 616 -5.31 -25.74 -10.85
C LEU A 616 -4.18 -24.84 -10.32
N PRO A 617 -4.03 -23.61 -10.82
CA PRO A 617 -3.17 -22.60 -10.22
C PRO A 617 -3.61 -22.24 -8.79
N TYR A 618 -2.66 -22.26 -7.85
CA TYR A 618 -2.85 -21.75 -6.48
C TYR A 618 -2.30 -20.35 -6.33
N GLN A 619 -1.50 -19.88 -7.28
CA GLN A 619 -1.02 -18.52 -7.29
C GLN A 619 -1.15 -17.90 -8.67
N PHE A 620 -1.87 -16.78 -8.71
CA PHE A 620 -2.13 -16.00 -9.91
C PHE A 620 -1.26 -14.74 -9.86
N GLY A 621 -0.53 -14.41 -10.91
CA GLY A 621 0.36 -13.24 -10.81
C GLY A 621 1.13 -12.91 -12.08
N LYS A 622 2.12 -12.02 -11.92
CA LYS A 622 3.08 -11.68 -12.98
C LYS A 622 4.45 -12.29 -12.63
N GLY A 623 5.20 -12.73 -13.63
CA GLY A 623 6.56 -13.26 -13.42
C GLY A 623 6.58 -14.72 -12.95
N LYS A 624 7.49 -15.08 -12.03
CA LYS A 624 7.70 -16.47 -11.57
C LYS A 624 6.65 -16.98 -10.57
N SER A 625 5.79 -16.11 -10.07
CA SER A 625 4.75 -16.47 -9.10
C SER A 625 3.44 -16.91 -9.74
N ASP A 626 3.36 -16.97 -11.07
CA ASP A 626 2.18 -17.41 -11.81
C ASP A 626 2.29 -18.90 -12.14
N ASP A 627 1.50 -19.72 -11.43
CA ASP A 627 1.53 -21.17 -11.59
C ASP A 627 1.08 -21.61 -12.99
N ASN A 628 0.28 -20.80 -13.70
CA ASN A 628 -0.19 -21.12 -15.04
C ASN A 628 0.95 -21.32 -16.03
N LYS A 629 2.11 -20.69 -15.82
CA LYS A 629 3.25 -20.81 -16.74
C LYS A 629 3.80 -22.21 -16.81
N ILE A 630 3.97 -22.86 -15.67
CA ILE A 630 4.46 -24.24 -15.64
C ILE A 630 3.36 -25.20 -16.10
N HIS A 631 2.09 -24.91 -15.81
CA HIS A 631 0.95 -25.70 -16.30
C HIS A 631 0.87 -25.69 -17.82
N GLN A 632 0.96 -24.51 -18.44
CA GLN A 632 0.96 -24.33 -19.89
C GLN A 632 2.13 -25.08 -20.54
N LYS A 633 3.36 -24.93 -20.03
CA LYS A 633 4.52 -25.65 -20.55
C LYS A 633 4.34 -27.17 -20.50
N VAL A 634 3.86 -27.70 -19.37
CA VAL A 634 3.63 -29.14 -19.23
C VAL A 634 2.55 -29.58 -20.21
N SER A 635 1.43 -28.85 -20.30
CA SER A 635 0.36 -29.15 -21.25
C SER A 635 0.81 -29.12 -22.71
N GLU A 636 1.71 -28.20 -23.09
CA GLU A 636 2.24 -28.08 -24.45
C GLU A 636 3.19 -29.23 -24.82
N LEU A 637 3.83 -29.84 -23.82
CA LEU A 637 4.72 -30.99 -23.97
C LEU A 637 3.97 -32.34 -23.98
N MET A 638 2.68 -32.36 -23.63
CA MET A 638 1.86 -33.58 -23.61
C MET A 638 1.39 -33.99 -25.01
N GLU A 639 1.38 -35.29 -25.25
CA GLU A 639 0.80 -35.89 -26.46
C GLU A 639 -0.73 -35.76 -26.46
N ASN A 640 -1.37 -35.91 -25.28
CA ASN A 640 -2.82 -35.88 -25.11
C ASN A 640 -3.33 -34.52 -24.59
N LYS A 641 -2.74 -33.43 -25.07
CA LYS A 641 -3.09 -32.06 -24.64
C LYS A 641 -4.57 -31.69 -24.84
N ASP A 642 -5.27 -32.35 -25.76
CA ASP A 642 -6.70 -32.08 -26.01
C ASP A 642 -7.59 -32.55 -24.85
N ARG A 643 -7.04 -33.31 -23.88
CA ARG A 643 -7.68 -33.72 -22.63
C ARG A 643 -7.22 -32.91 -21.42
N THR A 644 -6.59 -31.76 -21.65
CA THR A 644 -6.14 -30.87 -20.58
C THR A 644 -6.98 -29.59 -20.55
N PHE A 645 -7.23 -29.11 -19.34
CA PHE A 645 -8.00 -27.90 -19.06
C PHE A 645 -7.23 -27.04 -18.06
N THR A 646 -7.42 -25.73 -18.10
CA THR A 646 -6.83 -24.80 -17.13
C THR A 646 -7.92 -24.04 -16.41
N TYR A 647 -7.86 -24.05 -15.08
CA TYR A 647 -8.75 -23.25 -14.25
C TYR A 647 -8.38 -21.77 -14.31
N HIS A 648 -9.40 -20.95 -14.52
CA HIS A 648 -9.27 -19.49 -14.53
C HIS A 648 -10.06 -18.97 -13.34
N HIS A 649 -9.36 -18.41 -12.36
CA HIS A 649 -10.00 -17.91 -11.16
C HIS A 649 -10.67 -16.57 -11.43
N GLU A 650 -11.99 -16.53 -11.22
CA GLU A 650 -12.82 -15.34 -11.40
C GLU A 650 -13.20 -14.67 -10.07
N GLY A 651 -12.54 -15.05 -8.97
CA GLY A 651 -12.79 -14.49 -7.63
C GLY A 651 -13.75 -15.30 -6.76
N ASP A 652 -14.25 -16.44 -7.25
CA ASP A 652 -15.09 -17.35 -6.46
C ASP A 652 -14.26 -18.50 -5.86
N TYR A 653 -14.01 -18.44 -4.55
CA TYR A 653 -13.30 -19.52 -3.85
C TYR A 653 -14.18 -20.75 -3.60
N GLN A 654 -15.52 -20.63 -3.60
CA GLN A 654 -16.42 -21.78 -3.42
C GLN A 654 -16.39 -22.68 -4.66
N GLU A 655 -16.37 -22.08 -5.86
CA GLU A 655 -16.16 -22.84 -7.10
C GLU A 655 -14.83 -23.59 -7.08
N PHE A 656 -13.74 -22.90 -6.71
CA PHE A 656 -12.41 -23.51 -6.59
C PHE A 656 -12.41 -24.72 -5.63
N LEU A 657 -13.01 -24.57 -4.44
CA LEU A 657 -13.12 -25.66 -3.46
C LEU A 657 -14.00 -26.80 -3.99
N SER A 658 -15.11 -26.48 -4.66
CA SER A 658 -16.03 -27.46 -5.25
C SER A 658 -15.32 -28.32 -6.29
N ILE A 659 -14.47 -27.71 -7.12
CA ILE A 659 -13.65 -28.40 -8.13
C ILE A 659 -12.63 -29.34 -7.46
N VAL A 660 -11.92 -28.88 -6.42
CA VAL A 660 -10.97 -29.72 -5.67
C VAL A 660 -11.69 -30.92 -5.06
N LYS A 661 -12.87 -30.72 -4.46
CA LYS A 661 -13.71 -31.79 -3.90
C LYS A 661 -14.18 -32.78 -4.97
N SER A 662 -14.57 -32.28 -6.14
CA SER A 662 -15.12 -33.09 -7.23
C SER A 662 -14.04 -33.77 -8.08
N SER A 663 -12.76 -33.63 -7.72
CA SER A 663 -11.65 -34.30 -8.38
C SER A 663 -11.48 -35.74 -7.88
N ASP A 664 -11.04 -36.64 -8.76
CA ASP A 664 -10.78 -38.04 -8.42
C ASP A 664 -9.47 -38.25 -7.66
N VAL A 665 -8.45 -37.49 -8.03
CA VAL A 665 -7.10 -37.46 -7.44
C VAL A 665 -6.53 -36.05 -7.62
N VAL A 666 -5.76 -35.58 -6.64
CA VAL A 666 -5.01 -34.33 -6.75
C VAL A 666 -3.51 -34.61 -6.80
N ILE A 667 -2.85 -34.19 -7.88
CA ILE A 667 -1.40 -34.23 -8.02
C ILE A 667 -0.87 -32.83 -7.69
N SER A 668 -0.14 -32.71 -6.58
CA SER A 668 0.16 -31.40 -6.00
C SER A 668 1.61 -31.21 -5.60
N MET A 669 2.23 -30.19 -6.17
CA MET A 669 3.45 -29.60 -5.64
C MET A 669 3.16 -28.54 -4.56
N ARG A 670 1.97 -27.93 -4.56
CA ARG A 670 1.58 -26.91 -3.56
C ARG A 670 1.02 -27.60 -2.29
N LEU A 671 1.51 -27.24 -1.10
CA LEU A 671 1.02 -27.85 0.16
C LEU A 671 -0.52 -27.79 0.29
N HIS A 672 -1.12 -26.61 0.05
CA HIS A 672 -2.57 -26.44 0.15
C HIS A 672 -3.35 -27.26 -0.90
N GLY A 673 -2.73 -27.65 -2.02
CA GLY A 673 -3.32 -28.60 -2.95
C GLY A 673 -3.58 -29.96 -2.31
N SER A 674 -2.64 -30.46 -1.51
CA SER A 674 -2.82 -31.72 -0.78
C SER A 674 -3.75 -31.56 0.43
N ILE A 675 -3.60 -30.48 1.22
CA ILE A 675 -4.45 -30.24 2.40
C ILE A 675 -5.93 -30.16 2.01
N LEU A 676 -6.28 -29.37 0.99
CA LEU A 676 -7.66 -29.18 0.55
C LEU A 676 -8.23 -30.44 -0.11
N ALA A 677 -7.44 -31.15 -0.90
CA ALA A 677 -7.85 -32.46 -1.43
C ALA A 677 -8.23 -33.41 -0.30
N ASN A 678 -7.33 -33.56 0.68
CA ASN A 678 -7.54 -34.49 1.78
C ASN A 678 -8.70 -34.06 2.67
N LEU A 679 -8.89 -32.75 2.93
CA LEU A 679 -10.05 -32.22 3.66
C LEU A 679 -11.37 -32.75 3.09
N PHE A 680 -11.49 -32.82 1.76
CA PHE A 680 -12.69 -33.30 1.07
C PHE A 680 -12.68 -34.81 0.80
N GLY A 681 -11.71 -35.54 1.35
CA GLY A 681 -11.58 -36.99 1.17
C GLY A 681 -10.99 -37.40 -0.17
N VAL A 682 -10.41 -36.47 -0.94
CA VAL A 682 -9.76 -36.75 -2.22
C VAL A 682 -8.31 -37.18 -1.99
N PRO A 683 -7.88 -38.36 -2.50
CA PRO A 683 -6.50 -38.79 -2.45
C PRO A 683 -5.56 -37.84 -3.19
N SER A 684 -4.32 -37.71 -2.70
CA SER A 684 -3.33 -36.84 -3.32
C SER A 684 -1.95 -37.48 -3.45
N ILE A 685 -1.26 -37.14 -4.55
CA ILE A 685 0.16 -37.44 -4.77
C ILE A 685 0.92 -36.11 -4.68
N GLY A 686 1.94 -36.08 -3.82
CA GLY A 686 2.69 -34.87 -3.50
C GLY A 686 4.01 -34.78 -4.22
N PHE A 687 4.51 -33.56 -4.44
CA PHE A 687 5.91 -33.31 -4.80
C PHE A 687 6.64 -32.54 -3.69
N ASN A 688 7.68 -33.13 -3.13
CA ASN A 688 8.42 -32.59 -1.99
C ASN A 688 9.40 -31.49 -2.41
N TYR A 689 8.97 -30.23 -2.30
CA TYR A 689 9.82 -29.07 -2.59
C TYR A 689 10.30 -28.31 -1.34
N ASP A 690 9.73 -28.63 -0.17
CA ASP A 690 9.90 -27.93 1.11
C ASP A 690 9.45 -28.85 2.25
N ASP A 691 10.13 -28.80 3.41
CA ASP A 691 9.94 -29.71 4.55
C ASP A 691 8.50 -29.79 5.05
N LYS A 692 7.71 -28.72 4.87
CA LYS A 692 6.28 -28.71 5.25
C LYS A 692 5.42 -29.69 4.45
N VAL A 693 5.80 -30.01 3.21
CA VAL A 693 5.07 -31.00 2.39
C VAL A 693 5.32 -32.39 2.96
N LEU A 694 6.59 -32.70 3.26
CA LEU A 694 6.96 -33.94 3.92
C LEU A 694 6.22 -34.13 5.25
N ALA A 695 6.18 -33.10 6.09
CA ALA A 695 5.48 -33.14 7.37
C ALA A 695 3.98 -33.51 7.22
N HIS A 696 3.29 -32.98 6.21
CA HIS A 696 1.88 -33.30 5.93
C HIS A 696 1.69 -34.78 5.58
N TYR A 697 2.49 -35.32 4.66
CA TYR A 697 2.40 -36.72 4.24
C TYR A 697 2.83 -37.70 5.34
N GLN A 698 3.76 -37.30 6.22
CA GLN A 698 4.11 -38.07 7.42
C GLN A 698 2.96 -38.14 8.42
N ASN A 699 2.29 -37.01 8.69
CA ASN A 699 1.14 -37.00 9.60
C ASN A 699 -0.04 -37.85 9.09
N LEU A 700 -0.16 -37.99 7.77
CA LEU A 700 -1.13 -38.86 7.09
C LEU A 700 -0.71 -40.34 7.05
N ASN A 701 0.55 -40.68 7.33
CA ASN A 701 1.17 -41.98 7.03
C ASN A 701 1.04 -42.35 5.54
N MET A 702 1.31 -41.38 4.68
CA MET A 702 1.17 -41.47 3.22
C MET A 702 2.47 -41.10 2.49
N GLU A 703 3.62 -41.20 3.14
CA GLU A 703 4.93 -40.83 2.56
C GLU A 703 5.24 -41.57 1.25
N LYS A 704 4.68 -42.77 1.06
CA LYS A 704 4.74 -43.52 -0.21
C LYS A 704 4.24 -42.71 -1.41
N TYR A 705 3.26 -41.83 -1.20
CA TYR A 705 2.63 -41.00 -2.23
C TYR A 705 3.28 -39.62 -2.35
N LEU A 706 4.44 -39.41 -1.72
CA LEU A 706 5.24 -38.19 -1.83
C LEU A 706 6.46 -38.44 -2.72
N LEU A 707 6.47 -37.83 -3.90
CA LEU A 707 7.55 -37.88 -4.87
C LEU A 707 8.57 -36.76 -4.62
N ASN A 708 9.85 -37.02 -4.91
CA ASN A 708 10.86 -35.97 -5.00
C ASN A 708 10.75 -35.21 -6.33
N LEU A 709 11.33 -34.02 -6.41
CA LEU A 709 11.30 -33.22 -7.65
C LEU A 709 12.07 -33.87 -8.81
N ASP A 710 13.04 -34.74 -8.52
CA ASP A 710 13.85 -35.49 -9.49
C ASP A 710 13.29 -36.88 -9.82
N PHE A 711 11.99 -37.10 -9.58
CA PHE A 711 11.30 -38.39 -9.75
C PHE A 711 11.56 -39.10 -11.08
N ASN A 712 11.43 -40.43 -11.04
CA ASN A 712 11.39 -41.28 -12.23
C ASN A 712 9.92 -41.49 -12.67
N VAL A 713 9.63 -41.26 -13.96
CA VAL A 713 8.26 -41.36 -14.51
C VAL A 713 7.63 -42.72 -14.25
N LYS A 714 8.37 -43.82 -14.47
CA LYS A 714 7.85 -45.17 -14.23
C LYS A 714 7.47 -45.37 -12.76
N HIS A 715 8.31 -44.92 -11.84
CA HIS A 715 8.02 -45.01 -10.42
C HIS A 715 6.79 -44.18 -10.02
N ALA A 716 6.63 -42.97 -10.56
CA ALA A 716 5.45 -42.15 -10.33
C ALA A 716 4.17 -42.78 -10.91
N SER A 717 4.27 -43.41 -12.09
CA SER A 717 3.21 -44.22 -12.69
C SER A 717 2.82 -45.40 -11.80
N ASP A 718 3.79 -46.15 -11.27
CA ASP A 718 3.53 -47.27 -10.35
C ASP A 718 2.83 -46.80 -9.06
N ILE A 719 3.20 -45.62 -8.53
CA ILE A 719 2.54 -45.01 -7.37
C ILE A 719 1.09 -44.61 -7.69
N PHE A 720 0.82 -44.07 -8.87
CA PHE A 720 -0.54 -43.75 -9.30
C PHE A 720 -1.42 -45.00 -9.42
N MET A 721 -0.87 -46.07 -10.00
CA MET A 721 -1.56 -47.37 -10.10
C MET A 721 -1.90 -47.93 -8.73
N ASP A 722 -0.92 -47.92 -7.81
CA ASP A 722 -1.15 -48.35 -6.43
C ASP A 722 -2.20 -47.50 -5.71
N LEU A 723 -2.24 -46.19 -5.96
CA LEU A 723 -3.26 -45.30 -5.41
C LEU A 723 -4.66 -45.68 -5.90
N GLU A 724 -4.83 -45.91 -7.20
CA GLU A 724 -6.13 -46.30 -7.76
C GLU A 724 -6.59 -47.67 -7.25
N GLU A 725 -5.69 -48.66 -7.16
CA GLU A 725 -6.00 -49.98 -6.59
C GLU A 725 -6.40 -49.90 -5.11
N ASN A 726 -5.80 -48.97 -4.35
CA ASN A 726 -6.02 -48.83 -2.91
C ASN A 726 -6.93 -47.64 -2.54
N LYS A 727 -7.61 -47.02 -3.51
CA LYS A 727 -8.35 -45.76 -3.34
C LYS A 727 -9.30 -45.77 -2.15
N VAL A 728 -10.11 -46.82 -2.01
CA VAL A 728 -11.09 -46.95 -0.91
C VAL A 728 -10.41 -46.93 0.47
N LYS A 729 -9.29 -47.66 0.61
CA LYS A 729 -8.51 -47.70 1.85
C LYS A 729 -7.90 -46.33 2.15
N MET A 730 -7.36 -45.67 1.13
CA MET A 730 -6.78 -44.32 1.27
C MET A 730 -7.82 -43.29 1.70
N VAL A 731 -9.00 -43.29 1.08
CA VAL A 731 -10.10 -42.39 1.45
C VAL A 731 -10.50 -42.59 2.92
N ASN A 732 -10.54 -43.84 3.42
CA ASN A 732 -10.83 -44.10 4.83
C ASN A 732 -9.73 -43.56 5.76
N ASN A 733 -8.45 -43.78 5.42
CA ASN A 733 -7.33 -43.22 6.19
C ASN A 733 -7.36 -41.68 6.21
N ILE A 734 -7.65 -41.06 5.07
CA ILE A 734 -7.79 -39.61 4.94
C ILE A 734 -8.93 -39.10 5.84
N LYS A 735 -10.10 -39.76 5.84
CA LYS A 735 -11.24 -39.36 6.70
C LYS A 735 -10.87 -39.37 8.18
N GLU A 736 -10.21 -40.42 8.66
CA GLU A 736 -9.74 -40.49 10.06
C GLU A 736 -8.74 -39.39 10.38
N TYR A 737 -7.79 -39.13 9.48
CA TYR A 737 -6.84 -38.05 9.63
C TYR A 737 -7.53 -36.67 9.70
N VAL A 738 -8.43 -36.38 8.75
CA VAL A 738 -9.18 -35.11 8.71
C VAL A 738 -9.99 -34.91 9.97
N LEU A 739 -10.61 -35.95 10.53
CA LEU A 739 -11.36 -35.83 11.79
C LEU A 739 -10.44 -35.34 12.93
N ARG A 740 -9.22 -35.89 13.03
CA ARG A 740 -8.22 -35.47 14.03
C ARG A 740 -7.75 -34.05 13.80
N GLU A 741 -7.45 -33.69 12.54
CA GLU A 741 -6.98 -32.36 12.20
C GLU A 741 -8.05 -31.29 12.36
N LYS A 742 -9.33 -31.59 12.07
CA LYS A 742 -10.47 -30.73 12.40
C LYS A 742 -10.55 -30.45 13.90
N TYR A 743 -10.43 -31.49 14.73
CA TYR A 743 -10.44 -31.32 16.19
C TYR A 743 -9.28 -30.45 16.69
N LYS A 744 -8.06 -30.63 16.13
CA LYS A 744 -6.91 -29.78 16.46
C LYS A 744 -7.07 -28.34 15.97
N SER A 745 -7.59 -28.15 14.76
CA SER A 745 -7.81 -26.84 14.16
C SER A 745 -8.85 -26.05 14.96
N ALA A 746 -9.97 -26.70 15.35
CA ALA A 746 -11.02 -26.13 16.18
C ALA A 746 -10.49 -25.51 17.48
N LYS A 747 -9.49 -26.12 18.14
CA LYS A 747 -8.86 -25.55 19.35
C LYS A 747 -8.24 -24.17 19.10
N THR A 748 -7.66 -23.93 17.93
CA THR A 748 -7.12 -22.61 17.57
C THR A 748 -8.23 -21.55 17.56
N TYR A 749 -9.40 -21.91 17.06
CA TYR A 749 -10.58 -21.04 17.04
C TYR A 749 -11.12 -20.80 18.44
N GLU A 750 -11.18 -21.82 19.30
CA GLU A 750 -11.57 -21.66 20.71
C GLU A 750 -10.69 -20.62 21.41
N TYR A 751 -9.35 -20.69 21.24
CA TYR A 751 -8.43 -19.68 21.77
C TYR A 751 -8.68 -18.28 21.18
N ALA A 752 -8.95 -18.18 19.87
CA ALA A 752 -9.26 -16.90 19.23
C ALA A 752 -10.54 -16.29 19.80
N ILE A 753 -11.60 -17.08 19.98
CA ILE A 753 -12.87 -16.64 20.56
C ILE A 753 -12.72 -16.23 22.02
N ASP A 754 -11.93 -16.96 22.81
CA ASP A 754 -11.66 -16.59 24.20
C ASP A 754 -10.88 -15.28 24.31
N LEU A 755 -9.89 -15.05 23.43
CA LEU A 755 -9.20 -13.76 23.35
C LEU A 755 -10.14 -12.65 22.86
N LEU A 756 -11.02 -12.92 21.90
CA LEU A 756 -12.00 -11.96 21.41
C LEU A 756 -12.94 -11.52 22.51
N LYS A 757 -13.48 -12.46 23.30
CA LYS A 757 -14.35 -12.16 24.46
C LYS A 757 -13.65 -11.24 25.46
N LYS A 758 -12.37 -11.50 25.77
CA LYS A 758 -11.56 -10.62 26.62
C LYS A 758 -11.34 -9.24 26.01
N GLY A 759 -11.11 -9.19 24.70
CA GLY A 759 -10.92 -7.96 23.93
C GLY A 759 -12.14 -7.05 23.94
N VAL A 760 -13.32 -7.62 23.66
CA VAL A 760 -14.60 -6.91 23.64
C VAL A 760 -14.95 -6.32 25.02
N GLN A 761 -14.60 -7.02 26.10
CA GLN A 761 -14.85 -6.57 27.48
C GLN A 761 -13.86 -5.51 27.97
N ARG A 762 -12.76 -5.29 27.25
CA ARG A 762 -11.72 -4.35 27.65
C ARG A 762 -12.26 -2.93 27.64
N GLU A 763 -11.92 -2.17 28.67
CA GLU A 763 -12.15 -0.73 28.67
C GLU A 763 -11.28 -0.09 27.58
N LYS A 764 -11.90 0.21 26.44
CA LYS A 764 -11.26 1.00 25.40
C LYS A 764 -11.08 2.38 26.00
N LYS A 765 -9.86 2.76 26.38
CA LYS A 765 -9.52 4.17 26.57
C LYS A 765 -9.88 4.83 25.25
N ILE A 766 -11.02 5.53 25.20
CA ILE A 766 -11.47 6.29 24.04
C ILE A 766 -10.32 7.26 23.79
N TYR A 767 -9.45 6.93 22.84
CA TYR A 767 -8.25 7.70 22.62
C TYR A 767 -8.64 8.86 21.71
N ARG A 768 -8.86 10.00 22.35
CA ARG A 768 -9.35 11.28 21.83
C ARG A 768 -8.31 12.06 21.04
N HIS A 769 -7.25 11.38 20.60
CA HIS A 769 -6.11 12.00 19.94
C HIS A 769 -5.92 11.32 18.59
N TYR A 770 -6.15 12.06 17.53
CA TYR A 770 -5.70 11.66 16.22
C TYR A 770 -4.16 11.64 16.22
N PRO A 771 -3.51 10.53 15.84
CA PRO A 771 -2.09 10.57 15.54
C PRO A 771 -1.87 11.61 14.42
N ARG A 772 -0.88 12.49 14.63
CA ARG A 772 -0.56 13.54 13.66
C ARG A 772 -0.26 12.91 12.31
N GLU A 773 -0.91 13.38 11.27
CA GLU A 773 -0.70 12.83 9.93
C GLU A 773 0.70 13.21 9.43
N GLU A 774 1.16 14.44 9.72
CA GLU A 774 2.51 14.89 9.40
C GLU A 774 3.04 15.91 10.43
N SER A 775 4.02 15.51 11.24
CA SER A 775 4.92 16.50 11.85
C SER A 775 5.87 17.09 10.78
N LEU A 776 6.48 18.26 10.99
CA LEU A 776 7.59 18.75 10.14
C LEU A 776 8.72 17.70 10.00
N ARG A 777 8.89 16.84 11.02
CA ARG A 777 9.75 15.65 10.96
C ARG A 777 9.27 14.63 9.93
N ASN A 778 7.95 14.47 9.71
CA ASN A 778 7.35 13.57 8.73
C ASN A 778 7.42 14.11 7.31
N ILE A 779 7.33 15.43 7.08
CA ILE A 779 7.58 16.02 5.75
C ILE A 779 9.04 15.76 5.36
N ASN A 780 9.96 15.97 6.30
CA ASN A 780 11.38 15.64 6.10
C ASN A 780 11.62 14.13 5.98
N ALA A 781 10.91 13.29 6.74
CA ALA A 781 10.99 11.83 6.62
C ALA A 781 10.35 11.33 5.32
N LYS A 782 9.27 11.93 4.81
CA LYS A 782 8.71 11.60 3.49
C LYS A 782 9.60 12.06 2.36
N ALA A 783 10.24 13.23 2.49
CA ALA A 783 11.27 13.67 1.55
C ALA A 783 12.44 12.68 1.57
N MET A 784 12.93 12.27 2.75
CA MET A 784 13.97 11.23 2.89
C MET A 784 13.51 9.85 2.43
N VAL A 785 12.27 9.42 2.69
CA VAL A 785 11.73 8.12 2.26
C VAL A 785 11.53 8.12 0.75
N THR A 786 11.13 9.24 0.15
CA THR A 786 11.06 9.40 -1.31
C THR A 786 12.47 9.37 -1.91
N GLU A 787 13.44 10.03 -1.26
CA GLU A 787 14.84 9.98 -1.65
C GLU A 787 15.43 8.57 -1.51
N ILE A 788 15.15 7.87 -0.42
CA ILE A 788 15.55 6.47 -0.17
C ILE A 788 14.84 5.52 -1.14
N ALA A 789 13.57 5.74 -1.45
CA ALA A 789 12.84 4.94 -2.44
C ALA A 789 13.42 5.15 -3.84
N ASN A 790 13.77 6.39 -4.20
CA ASN A 790 14.46 6.70 -5.44
C ASN A 790 15.83 6.03 -5.47
N LEU A 791 16.62 6.12 -4.40
CA LEU A 791 17.92 5.46 -4.27
C LEU A 791 17.81 3.92 -4.28
N ARG A 792 16.75 3.34 -3.70
CA ARG A 792 16.47 1.90 -3.74
C ARG A 792 16.07 1.44 -5.13
N LEU A 793 15.28 2.25 -5.86
CA LEU A 793 14.95 2.02 -7.26
C LEU A 793 16.22 2.11 -8.13
N GLU A 794 17.06 3.10 -7.89
CA GLU A 794 18.36 3.27 -8.54
C GLU A 794 19.28 2.08 -8.25
N ASN A 795 19.31 1.59 -7.02
CA ASN A 795 20.10 0.43 -6.61
C ASN A 795 19.53 -0.89 -7.16
N GLN A 796 18.21 -1.04 -7.28
CA GLN A 796 17.59 -2.16 -7.99
C GLN A 796 17.88 -2.14 -9.48
N ASN A 797 17.85 -0.96 -10.11
CA ASN A 797 18.25 -0.78 -11.49
C ASN A 797 19.73 -1.09 -11.67
N LEU A 798 20.60 -0.59 -10.79
CA LEU A 798 22.03 -0.92 -10.78
C LEU A 798 22.28 -2.42 -10.55
N LYS A 799 21.53 -3.09 -9.67
CA LYS A 799 21.64 -4.55 -9.47
C LYS A 799 21.14 -5.33 -10.67
N SER A 800 20.08 -4.85 -11.33
CA SER A 800 19.60 -5.39 -12.60
C SER A 800 20.67 -5.23 -13.68
N ASP A 801 21.25 -4.05 -13.81
CA ASP A 801 22.31 -3.75 -14.77
C ASP A 801 23.59 -4.53 -14.47
N ILE A 802 23.95 -4.69 -13.19
CA ILE A 802 25.06 -5.54 -12.75
C ILE A 802 24.78 -7.02 -13.01
N ASN A 803 23.55 -7.49 -12.88
CA ASN A 803 23.20 -8.89 -13.23
C ASN A 803 23.16 -9.10 -14.74
N VAL A 804 22.70 -8.12 -15.52
CA VAL A 804 22.76 -8.13 -16.98
C VAL A 804 24.22 -8.10 -17.45
N LEU A 805 25.05 -7.24 -16.86
CA LEU A 805 26.50 -7.19 -17.08
C LEU A 805 27.18 -8.48 -16.60
N GLY A 806 26.79 -9.04 -15.46
CA GLY A 806 27.36 -10.25 -14.88
C GLY A 806 27.03 -11.49 -15.70
N ASN A 807 25.82 -11.57 -16.26
CA ASN A 807 25.44 -12.60 -17.21
C ASN A 807 26.10 -12.40 -18.58
N ALA A 808 26.27 -11.15 -19.03
CA ALA A 808 27.04 -10.81 -20.23
C ALA A 808 28.53 -11.18 -20.07
N ILE A 809 29.12 -10.89 -18.91
CA ILE A 809 30.51 -11.23 -18.55
C ILE A 809 30.69 -12.75 -18.42
N LYS A 810 29.74 -13.47 -17.83
CA LYS A 810 29.75 -14.95 -17.81
C LYS A 810 29.61 -15.58 -19.19
N SER A 811 29.05 -14.85 -20.17
CA SER A 811 28.96 -15.26 -21.57
C SER A 811 30.12 -14.77 -22.45
N MET A 812 31.06 -14.01 -21.89
CA MET A 812 32.28 -13.57 -22.56
C MET A 812 33.43 -14.45 -22.11
N ASP A 813 33.91 -15.33 -22.99
CA ASP A 813 35.20 -15.98 -22.83
C ASP A 813 36.27 -14.92 -22.54
N VAL A 814 36.88 -15.03 -21.37
CA VAL A 814 37.98 -14.18 -20.92
C VAL A 814 39.17 -14.44 -21.85
N TYR A 815 39.57 -13.43 -22.62
CA TYR A 815 40.80 -13.47 -23.42
C TYR A 815 41.93 -12.75 -22.69
N ASP A 816 43.08 -13.42 -22.58
CA ASP A 816 44.32 -12.99 -21.93
C ASP A 816 44.61 -11.48 -22.06
N LEU A 817 44.71 -10.81 -20.92
CA LEU A 817 45.26 -9.47 -20.78
C LEU A 817 46.74 -9.59 -20.47
N ASP A 818 47.60 -9.45 -21.48
CA ASP A 818 49.02 -9.25 -21.21
C ASP A 818 49.20 -7.83 -20.63
N LYS A 819 49.34 -7.75 -19.31
CA LYS A 819 49.77 -6.51 -18.63
C LYS A 819 51.17 -6.15 -19.13
N VAL A 820 51.35 -4.91 -19.58
CA VAL A 820 52.66 -4.41 -20.01
C VAL A 820 53.45 -4.00 -18.78
N ASN A 821 54.62 -4.63 -18.56
CA ASN A 821 55.53 -4.18 -17.51
C ASN A 821 56.21 -2.86 -17.92
N LEU A 822 55.82 -1.76 -17.25
CA LEU A 822 56.32 -0.41 -17.47
C LEU A 822 57.72 -0.17 -16.90
N SER A 823 58.24 -1.06 -16.02
CA SER A 823 59.62 -0.93 -15.53
C SER A 823 60.67 -1.09 -16.63
N ARG A 824 60.28 -1.57 -17.82
CA ARG A 824 61.12 -1.65 -19.03
C ARG A 824 61.18 -0.36 -19.85
N ALA A 825 60.49 0.71 -19.44
CA ALA A 825 60.53 1.98 -20.16
C ALA A 825 61.95 2.58 -20.18
N THR A 826 62.33 3.14 -21.33
CA THR A 826 63.50 4.00 -21.48
C THR A 826 63.07 5.46 -21.46
N PHE A 827 63.91 6.33 -20.90
CA PHE A 827 63.59 7.73 -20.71
C PHE A 827 64.49 8.62 -21.54
N ASP A 828 63.94 9.73 -22.02
CA ASP A 828 64.56 10.65 -22.94
C ASP A 828 64.15 12.08 -22.57
N CYS A 829 65.09 13.03 -22.55
CA CYS A 829 64.81 14.43 -22.27
C CYS A 829 65.80 15.32 -23.00
N GLN A 830 65.49 16.62 -23.11
CA GLN A 830 66.29 17.55 -23.91
C GLN A 830 67.71 17.84 -23.37
N ASP A 831 68.03 17.44 -22.14
CA ASP A 831 69.36 17.58 -21.53
C ASP A 831 69.84 16.23 -20.98
N ASP A 832 70.77 15.58 -21.68
CA ASP A 832 71.26 14.22 -21.39
C ASP A 832 71.86 14.09 -19.98
N GLN A 833 72.27 15.19 -19.33
CA GLN A 833 72.86 15.16 -17.99
C GLN A 833 71.83 15.06 -16.84
N LEU A 834 70.52 15.23 -17.12
CA LEU A 834 69.48 15.29 -16.09
C LEU A 834 68.45 14.14 -16.15
N THR A 835 68.61 13.17 -17.06
CA THR A 835 67.69 12.03 -17.27
C THR A 835 67.34 11.28 -15.97
N ASN A 836 68.29 11.11 -15.05
CA ASN A 836 68.08 10.38 -13.79
C ASN A 836 67.33 11.16 -12.69
N LYS A 837 67.10 12.47 -12.84
CA LYS A 837 66.38 13.30 -11.84
C LYS A 837 64.96 13.70 -12.26
N ILE A 838 64.60 13.46 -13.52
CA ILE A 838 63.41 14.05 -14.16
C ILE A 838 62.32 13.00 -14.41
N VAL A 839 62.65 11.71 -14.29
CA VAL A 839 61.70 10.62 -14.53
C VAL A 839 61.84 9.54 -13.47
N SER A 840 60.73 9.12 -12.87
CA SER A 840 60.73 8.11 -11.80
C SER A 840 59.88 6.90 -12.17
N LYS A 841 60.50 5.73 -12.20
CA LYS A 841 59.78 4.43 -12.15
C LYS A 841 59.15 4.32 -10.76
N LEU A 842 57.84 4.13 -10.70
CA LEU A 842 57.12 4.01 -9.42
C LEU A 842 56.90 2.53 -9.06
N SER A 843 56.51 1.72 -10.05
CA SER A 843 56.30 0.26 -9.95
C SER A 843 56.33 -0.40 -11.33
N ASP A 844 56.17 -1.72 -11.40
CA ASP A 844 56.07 -2.45 -12.69
C ASP A 844 54.85 -2.05 -13.53
N ASP A 845 53.82 -1.44 -12.94
CA ASP A 845 52.57 -1.06 -13.59
C ASP A 845 52.31 0.45 -13.61
N LYS A 846 53.26 1.27 -13.12
CA LYS A 846 53.12 2.74 -13.05
C LYS A 846 54.44 3.49 -13.25
N ILE A 847 54.41 4.51 -14.10
CA ILE A 847 55.53 5.44 -14.32
C ILE A 847 55.06 6.89 -14.22
N ALA A 848 55.96 7.79 -13.82
CA ALA A 848 55.69 9.23 -13.81
C ALA A 848 56.81 9.98 -14.52
N ILE A 849 56.42 10.86 -15.45
CA ILE A 849 57.32 11.80 -16.14
C ILE A 849 57.02 13.22 -15.66
N ARG A 850 58.05 14.05 -15.54
CA ARG A 850 57.94 15.50 -15.35
C ARG A 850 58.94 16.20 -16.28
N LEU A 851 58.85 17.52 -16.46
CA LEU A 851 59.92 18.29 -17.08
C LEU A 851 61.08 18.51 -16.10
N SER A 852 62.25 18.92 -16.59
CA SER A 852 63.40 19.28 -15.77
C SER A 852 63.03 20.25 -14.65
N ASP A 853 63.74 20.19 -13.51
CA ASP A 853 63.59 21.13 -12.38
C ASP A 853 64.12 22.54 -12.74
N LEU A 854 63.81 23.00 -13.96
CA LEU A 854 64.04 24.36 -14.44
C LEU A 854 62.82 25.21 -14.09
N ASP A 855 63.07 26.37 -13.49
CA ASP A 855 62.00 27.32 -13.18
C ASP A 855 61.37 27.93 -14.43
N SER A 856 61.95 27.79 -15.63
CA SER A 856 61.41 28.45 -16.85
C SER A 856 61.51 27.58 -18.11
N PRO A 857 60.71 26.48 -18.25
CA PRO A 857 60.73 25.66 -19.45
C PRO A 857 60.50 26.49 -20.72
N LYS A 858 61.39 26.35 -21.69
CA LYS A 858 61.30 27.01 -23.00
C LYS A 858 60.42 26.18 -23.92
N LYS A 859 59.88 26.83 -24.95
CA LYS A 859 59.11 26.13 -25.99
C LYS A 859 59.97 25.02 -26.61
N GLY A 860 59.46 23.80 -26.59
CA GLY A 860 60.15 22.62 -27.10
C GLY A 860 60.77 21.74 -26.02
N ASP A 861 60.99 22.26 -24.81
CA ASP A 861 61.51 21.50 -23.67
C ASP A 861 60.60 20.31 -23.39
N TYR A 862 61.18 19.10 -23.36
CA TYR A 862 60.40 17.87 -23.25
C TYR A 862 61.06 16.81 -22.38
N SER A 863 60.22 15.88 -21.94
CA SER A 863 60.65 14.62 -21.32
C SER A 863 59.70 13.52 -21.78
N SER A 864 60.23 12.34 -22.10
CA SER A 864 59.43 11.22 -22.54
C SER A 864 59.87 9.88 -21.99
N ALA A 865 58.92 8.96 -21.95
CA ALA A 865 59.08 7.56 -21.59
C ALA A 865 58.63 6.70 -22.78
N LYS A 866 59.53 5.84 -23.27
CA LYS A 866 59.33 5.00 -24.45
C LYS A 866 59.32 3.53 -24.04
N LEU A 867 58.37 2.77 -24.59
CA LEU A 867 58.21 1.34 -24.42
C LEU A 867 58.14 0.68 -25.80
N ASN A 868 58.92 -0.38 -25.97
CA ASN A 868 58.86 -1.21 -27.17
C ASN A 868 57.93 -2.40 -26.90
N LEU A 869 56.84 -2.46 -27.65
CA LEU A 869 55.83 -3.50 -27.59
C LEU A 869 56.06 -4.46 -28.76
N SER A 870 56.19 -5.75 -28.50
CA SER A 870 56.32 -6.78 -29.55
C SER A 870 54.92 -7.26 -29.96
N LEU A 871 54.36 -6.69 -31.03
CA LEU A 871 53.02 -6.97 -31.54
C LEU A 871 53.08 -7.58 -32.95
N ASN A 872 52.16 -8.49 -33.28
CA ASN A 872 52.22 -9.15 -34.59
C ASN A 872 51.73 -8.21 -35.71
N PRO A 873 52.52 -8.01 -36.79
CA PRO A 873 52.10 -7.20 -37.93
C PRO A 873 50.77 -7.68 -38.52
N GLY A 874 49.91 -6.74 -38.90
CA GLY A 874 48.62 -7.05 -39.54
C GLY A 874 47.52 -7.57 -38.61
N THR A 875 47.78 -7.77 -37.30
CA THR A 875 46.75 -8.05 -36.28
C THR A 875 46.25 -6.75 -35.65
N GLU A 876 44.94 -6.63 -35.42
CA GLU A 876 44.36 -5.47 -34.74
C GLU A 876 44.42 -5.65 -33.22
N TYR A 877 44.92 -4.65 -32.52
CA TYR A 877 45.07 -4.60 -31.07
C TYR A 877 44.43 -3.34 -30.50
N THR A 878 43.94 -3.44 -29.28
CA THR A 878 43.54 -2.30 -28.44
C THR A 878 44.54 -2.14 -27.31
N ILE A 879 45.13 -0.95 -27.20
CA ILE A 879 46.04 -0.56 -26.12
C ILE A 879 45.29 0.37 -25.19
N ASN A 880 45.15 -0.01 -23.93
CA ASN A 880 44.58 0.84 -22.89
C ASN A 880 45.68 1.45 -22.04
N VAL A 881 45.53 2.71 -21.65
CA VAL A 881 46.48 3.46 -20.79
C VAL A 881 45.66 4.32 -19.84
N SER A 882 45.91 4.22 -18.54
CA SER A 882 45.41 5.19 -17.56
C SER A 882 46.42 6.34 -17.43
N VAL A 883 45.93 7.59 -17.45
CA VAL A 883 46.75 8.79 -17.29
C VAL A 883 46.16 9.70 -16.22
N HIS A 884 47.01 10.24 -15.35
CA HIS A 884 46.63 11.17 -14.30
C HIS A 884 47.61 12.35 -14.23
N SER A 885 47.10 13.55 -14.50
CA SER A 885 47.82 14.82 -14.33
C SER A 885 47.21 15.57 -13.13
N PRO A 886 47.81 15.53 -11.93
CA PRO A 886 47.24 16.13 -10.73
C PRO A 886 47.18 17.66 -10.76
N TYR A 887 47.78 18.32 -11.75
CA TYR A 887 47.91 19.77 -11.79
C TYR A 887 46.72 20.46 -12.46
N TYR A 888 45.64 20.78 -11.74
CA TYR A 888 44.53 21.56 -12.30
C TYR A 888 44.62 23.06 -11.97
N LYS A 889 44.99 23.90 -12.95
CA LYS A 889 44.93 25.37 -12.83
C LYS A 889 44.54 26.01 -14.18
N PRO A 890 43.25 26.27 -14.45
CA PRO A 890 42.79 26.79 -15.75
C PRO A 890 43.53 28.03 -16.27
N LYS A 891 43.94 28.95 -15.39
CA LYS A 891 44.77 30.14 -15.73
C LYS A 891 46.13 29.79 -16.36
N ASN A 892 46.62 28.60 -16.08
CA ASN A 892 47.91 28.11 -16.50
C ASN A 892 47.88 27.29 -17.80
N LYS A 893 46.69 27.12 -18.41
CA LYS A 893 46.53 26.47 -19.72
C LYS A 893 47.40 27.12 -20.79
N GLY A 894 47.76 26.31 -21.78
CA GLY A 894 48.59 26.68 -22.92
C GLY A 894 50.08 26.74 -22.59
N ARG A 895 50.56 25.98 -21.60
CA ARG A 895 51.98 26.00 -21.17
C ARG A 895 52.68 24.67 -21.34
N ILE A 896 52.09 23.59 -20.83
CA ILE A 896 52.65 22.24 -20.92
C ILE A 896 51.52 21.29 -21.31
N LYS A 897 51.82 20.35 -22.20
CA LYS A 897 50.91 19.27 -22.58
C LYS A 897 51.58 17.94 -22.35
N TYR A 898 50.79 16.92 -22.07
CA TYR A 898 51.21 15.53 -22.24
C TYR A 898 50.64 14.97 -23.54
N GLU A 899 51.36 14.03 -24.13
CA GLU A 899 51.01 13.34 -25.36
C GLU A 899 51.25 11.84 -25.22
N ILE A 900 50.37 11.05 -25.81
CA ILE A 900 50.56 9.61 -26.00
C ILE A 900 50.76 9.38 -27.49
N ARG A 901 51.91 8.83 -27.86
CA ARG A 901 52.30 8.60 -29.24
C ARG A 901 52.50 7.10 -29.47
N LEU A 902 52.00 6.61 -30.61
CA LEU A 902 52.20 5.25 -31.08
C LEU A 902 52.88 5.30 -32.44
N GLU A 903 54.00 4.59 -32.58
CA GLU A 903 54.85 4.62 -33.80
C GLU A 903 55.20 6.05 -34.23
N GLY A 904 55.53 6.91 -33.25
CA GLY A 904 55.87 8.32 -33.48
C GLY A 904 54.70 9.25 -33.79
N LYS A 905 53.46 8.73 -33.93
CA LYS A 905 52.26 9.53 -34.19
C LYS A 905 51.49 9.84 -32.91
N THR A 906 51.20 11.11 -32.65
CA THR A 906 50.35 11.54 -31.53
C THR A 906 48.92 11.00 -31.69
N ARG A 907 48.50 10.18 -30.72
CA ARG A 907 47.14 9.62 -30.62
C ARG A 907 46.26 10.40 -29.66
N TYR A 908 46.87 10.91 -28.60
CA TYR A 908 46.20 11.76 -27.64
C TYR A 908 47.14 12.87 -27.19
N LYS A 909 46.58 14.05 -26.92
CA LYS A 909 47.28 15.14 -26.27
C LYS A 909 46.32 15.96 -25.43
N GLU A 910 46.76 16.41 -24.27
CA GLU A 910 45.98 17.31 -23.43
C GLU A 910 46.89 18.23 -22.62
N ASP A 911 46.38 19.40 -22.28
CA ASP A 911 47.06 20.35 -21.41
C ASP A 911 47.04 19.84 -19.96
N ILE A 912 48.19 19.83 -19.30
CA ILE A 912 48.28 19.31 -17.91
C ILE A 912 47.35 20.07 -16.95
N ALA A 913 47.05 21.35 -17.25
CA ALA A 913 46.25 22.25 -16.43
C ALA A 913 44.74 22.20 -16.71
N LYS A 914 44.28 21.25 -17.55
CA LYS A 914 42.87 21.18 -18.00
C LYS A 914 41.93 20.43 -17.07
N ASP A 915 42.36 19.35 -16.43
CA ASP A 915 41.53 18.48 -15.58
C ASP A 915 42.45 17.64 -14.68
N GLY A 916 42.09 17.50 -13.40
CA GLY A 916 42.88 16.79 -12.40
C GLY A 916 42.50 15.31 -12.21
N ASN A 917 41.48 14.82 -12.90
CA ASN A 917 40.99 13.45 -12.74
C ASN A 917 41.83 12.42 -13.54
N GLU A 918 41.88 11.16 -13.06
CA GLU A 918 42.45 10.04 -13.81
C GLU A 918 41.57 9.67 -15.00
N LYS A 919 42.19 9.35 -16.15
CA LYS A 919 41.51 9.02 -17.40
C LYS A 919 42.01 7.72 -17.98
N LEU A 920 41.08 6.81 -18.30
CA LEU A 920 41.38 5.62 -19.09
C LEU A 920 41.25 5.95 -20.58
N LEU A 921 42.33 5.75 -21.33
CA LEU A 921 42.40 6.02 -22.77
C LEU A 921 42.65 4.72 -23.53
N SER A 922 41.89 4.50 -24.61
CA SER A 922 41.98 3.29 -25.45
C SER A 922 42.34 3.65 -26.90
N PHE A 923 43.34 2.97 -27.45
CA PHE A 923 43.85 3.22 -28.79
C PHE A 923 43.89 1.91 -29.60
N ASN A 924 43.27 1.91 -30.78
CA ASN A 924 43.38 0.78 -31.71
C ASN A 924 44.60 0.94 -32.62
N ILE A 925 45.36 -0.13 -32.78
CA ILE A 925 46.51 -0.19 -33.68
C ILE A 925 46.52 -1.50 -34.48
N LYS A 926 46.91 -1.39 -35.74
CA LYS A 926 47.25 -2.52 -36.60
C LYS A 926 48.72 -2.36 -37.01
N PRO A 927 49.67 -2.98 -36.28
CA PRO A 927 51.09 -2.77 -36.46
C PRO A 927 51.52 -3.10 -37.89
N LYS A 928 52.45 -2.30 -38.45
CA LYS A 928 53.13 -2.65 -39.71
C LYS A 928 54.43 -3.42 -39.47
N SER A 929 55.09 -3.18 -38.34
CA SER A 929 56.29 -3.88 -37.87
C SER A 929 56.01 -4.63 -36.56
N LYS A 930 56.91 -5.56 -36.21
CA LYS A 930 56.79 -6.35 -34.98
C LYS A 930 57.02 -5.48 -33.73
N ASP A 931 57.99 -4.58 -33.81
CA ASP A 931 58.30 -3.66 -32.73
C ASP A 931 57.49 -2.37 -32.92
N VAL A 932 56.64 -2.08 -31.93
CA VAL A 932 55.79 -0.90 -31.87
C VAL A 932 56.22 -0.05 -30.68
N THR A 933 56.66 1.17 -30.94
CA THR A 933 57.02 2.10 -29.87
C THR A 933 55.79 2.85 -29.36
N LEU A 934 55.51 2.72 -28.06
CA LEU A 934 54.59 3.54 -27.28
C LEU A 934 55.39 4.59 -26.52
N GLU A 935 55.12 5.86 -26.76
CA GLU A 935 55.80 6.98 -26.11
C GLU A 935 54.80 7.84 -25.33
N PHE A 936 55.10 8.09 -24.06
CA PHE A 936 54.46 9.12 -23.24
C PHE A 936 55.37 10.32 -23.19
N ARG A 937 54.89 11.51 -23.59
CA ARG A 937 55.74 12.71 -23.72
C ARG A 937 55.09 13.91 -23.06
N LEU A 938 55.86 14.63 -22.25
CA LEU A 938 55.54 15.98 -21.78
C LEU A 938 56.32 16.99 -22.61
N GLU A 939 55.68 18.09 -23.00
CA GLU A 939 56.31 19.14 -23.81
C GLU A 939 55.80 20.52 -23.39
N ALA A 940 56.72 21.46 -23.18
CA ALA A 940 56.42 22.87 -23.00
C ALA A 940 56.09 23.52 -24.36
N ILE A 941 54.88 24.07 -24.49
CA ILE A 941 54.37 24.60 -25.77
C ILE A 941 54.71 26.06 -26.02
N LYS A 942 55.16 26.78 -24.99
CA LYS A 942 55.67 28.16 -25.04
C LYS A 942 56.74 28.36 -23.97
N LYS A 943 57.42 29.52 -24.00
CA LYS A 943 58.30 29.94 -22.89
C LYS A 943 57.44 30.16 -21.64
N CYS A 944 57.61 29.31 -20.65
CA CYS A 944 56.90 29.39 -19.37
C CYS A 944 57.56 30.44 -18.46
N GLU A 945 56.76 31.02 -17.58
CA GLU A 945 57.23 32.00 -16.59
C GLU A 945 58.13 31.34 -15.56
N SER A 946 59.00 32.14 -14.91
CA SER A 946 59.88 31.66 -13.84
C SER A 946 59.09 31.23 -12.61
N TRP A 947 58.82 29.92 -12.52
CA TRP A 947 58.04 29.22 -11.50
C TRP A 947 58.53 27.77 -11.46
N SER A 948 58.45 27.07 -10.33
CA SER A 948 58.80 25.65 -10.14
C SER A 948 58.03 24.61 -11.02
N TRP A 949 58.06 24.71 -12.35
CA TRP A 949 57.31 23.88 -13.30
C TRP A 949 57.70 22.41 -13.25
N GLY A 950 58.93 22.10 -12.87
CA GLY A 950 59.43 20.73 -12.74
C GLY A 950 58.54 19.86 -11.85
N SER A 951 58.22 20.28 -10.63
CA SER A 951 57.41 19.48 -9.70
C SER A 951 55.93 19.38 -10.11
N VAL A 952 55.34 20.46 -10.61
CA VAL A 952 53.91 20.51 -10.99
C VAL A 952 53.60 19.87 -12.34
N SER A 953 54.59 19.70 -13.23
CA SER A 953 54.37 19.05 -14.53
C SER A 953 54.29 17.52 -14.47
N ARG A 954 54.46 16.93 -13.27
CA ARG A 954 54.39 15.49 -13.06
C ARG A 954 53.08 14.91 -13.58
N THR A 955 53.17 14.00 -14.54
CA THR A 955 52.05 13.25 -15.11
C THR A 955 52.33 11.76 -14.99
N GLU A 956 51.35 11.02 -14.49
CA GLU A 956 51.45 9.59 -14.20
C GLU A 956 50.72 8.76 -15.25
N PHE A 957 51.33 7.64 -15.64
CA PHE A 957 50.77 6.67 -16.57
C PHE A 957 50.78 5.28 -15.93
N SER A 958 49.63 4.61 -15.93
CA SER A 958 49.42 3.32 -15.26
C SER A 958 48.53 2.38 -16.07
N ASN A 959 48.43 1.12 -15.62
CA ASN A 959 47.48 0.12 -16.12
C ASN A 959 47.54 -0.06 -17.65
N VAL A 960 48.75 -0.15 -18.22
CA VAL A 960 48.88 -0.37 -19.66
C VAL A 960 48.62 -1.83 -19.98
N SER A 961 47.58 -2.08 -20.77
CA SER A 961 47.16 -3.42 -21.19
C SER A 961 47.01 -3.50 -22.70
N ILE A 962 47.33 -4.64 -23.29
CA ILE A 962 47.17 -4.89 -24.72
C ILE A 962 46.23 -6.08 -24.92
N ALA A 963 45.18 -5.88 -25.73
CA ALA A 963 44.23 -6.92 -26.07
C ALA A 963 44.15 -7.10 -27.59
N ARG A 964 44.09 -8.33 -28.08
CA ARG A 964 43.86 -8.64 -29.49
C ARG A 964 42.38 -8.43 -29.83
N THR A 965 42.08 -7.68 -30.87
CA THR A 965 40.68 -7.39 -31.25
C THR A 965 40.12 -8.53 -32.13
N SER A 966 39.21 -9.36 -31.61
CA SER A 966 38.47 -10.35 -32.42
C SER A 966 37.26 -9.72 -33.11
N LYS A 967 37.00 -10.05 -34.37
CA LYS A 967 35.82 -9.59 -35.12
C LYS A 967 34.53 -10.19 -34.56
N TYR A 968 33.85 -9.47 -33.67
CA TYR A 968 32.41 -9.59 -33.48
C TYR A 968 31.71 -8.29 -33.91
N SER A 969 30.54 -8.44 -34.52
CA SER A 969 29.85 -7.35 -35.21
C SER A 969 29.47 -6.21 -34.25
N LYS A 970 29.78 -4.96 -34.64
CA LYS A 970 29.42 -3.72 -33.94
C LYS A 970 27.91 -3.56 -33.66
N LYS A 971 27.06 -4.44 -34.20
CA LYS A 971 25.60 -4.42 -33.97
C LYS A 971 25.17 -5.10 -32.66
N GLY A 972 25.95 -6.03 -32.12
CA GLY A 972 25.66 -6.67 -30.83
C GLY A 972 26.03 -5.78 -29.63
N LEU A 973 27.23 -5.21 -29.64
CA LEU A 973 27.75 -4.39 -28.52
C LEU A 973 26.93 -3.12 -28.24
N ARG A 974 26.30 -2.51 -29.26
CA ARG A 974 25.53 -1.26 -29.09
C ARG A 974 24.16 -1.45 -28.45
N ARG A 975 23.68 -2.68 -28.34
CA ARG A 975 22.36 -3.00 -27.77
C ARG A 975 22.45 -3.47 -26.31
N THR A 976 23.64 -3.85 -25.85
CA THR A 976 23.89 -4.33 -24.49
C THR A 976 24.50 -3.25 -23.58
N PHE A 977 25.17 -2.24 -24.15
CA PHE A 977 25.81 -1.15 -23.40
C PHE A 977 25.00 0.15 -23.34
N LYS A 978 23.86 0.21 -24.01
CA LYS A 978 22.96 1.37 -24.04
C LYS A 978 21.70 1.00 -23.31
#